data_AF-A0A3D8MXF6-F1
#
_entry.id   AF-A0A3D8MXF6-F1
#
_cell.length_a   1.000
_cell.length_b   1.000
_cell.length_c   1.000
_cell.angle_alpha   90.00
_cell.angle_beta   90.00
_cell.angle_gamma   90.00
#
_symmetry.space_group_name_H-M   'P 1'
#
loop_
_entity.id
_entity.type
_entity.pdbx_description
1 polymer ?
#
loop_
_entity_poly.entity_id
_entity_poly.type
_entity_poly.pdbx_seq_one_letter_code
_entity_poly.pdbx_strand_id
1 'polypeptide(L)'
;MTSMKWPHGLAFATLVFVAGAPLACSSRSPEQASEVRQNLERVADPSIVPVSGAPELDPPLPRLDGEHFTSFDLLQNRPLAHRVSNGADARAYWVDAREADFMRYIHGNHGREWIVGAEVDGGVVSATKGREARIWLPAATGEVEELALRVFSPARGHNDLQITINGHRLEQVALTEGWQTLRLHLKGAPVRADNAIVLSFSNMGRVDGQLSGGGLAWARLGDALPPEVQAEEGDVAEAAVKSERESGAGAESDPMEHAKGAAVADPGAAEEPAALENDASPRAIEPHQHNLGQGEVALDAGQGLSWLVWAHQDAHLQLEVEAEPGCGPRVRLEREEGEGTVATALDDVRVLVKGRGDTQTTSWKLPVEEDAITRLEIFAGEGCQEPMTLKGARVVREGSLPEMPETIEPPRYVLFWVIDTLRADYLPIHFETNVQAPNLKRLADEGVSFEVAYVQGTESRASHASLFSGLYPNRHGVAGRGKVRDDVRVVQQFFKDADYRTAMYSSNGYASHLLNLRRAWDAYQNNIHEQTALDGMFMANQGLRWVESNLDHPFFLYLGTIDPHVTYRRHEEYIGLYDTEPYHGRFQRYISGEDLGLVKGKKLPVSERDKERIINLYKNEITYNDNAFGHLRAELERLGIWEDTLVVVTSDHGEEFWEHGSVGHGHNVHQEMVHVPLIFHYAKLPRGRVVKAGADVVDVLPTVTALLGLEHPEDKQGMNLLPTMFGQHGGYPSPAVATQYQLHYGMQAAQWKIYLRAGQFKLYDRSQDVLELNDVAEAHPLASRWMQDSVGWFRAHRSRWDKERWGVPTNVAPGFWEKVSQVD
;
A
#
# COMPACT_ATOMS: atom_id res chain seq x y z
N MET A 1 10.03 77.88 13.84
CA MET A 1 8.94 78.22 14.78
C MET A 1 8.49 76.89 15.40
N THR A 2 9.00 76.53 16.58
CA THR A 2 8.49 76.83 17.93
C THR A 2 7.38 75.86 18.38
N SER A 3 7.44 75.19 19.55
CA SER A 3 8.51 75.17 20.57
C SER A 3 8.24 74.16 21.73
N MET A 4 9.29 73.83 22.49
CA MET A 4 9.29 73.23 23.87
C MET A 4 9.04 71.70 23.99
N LYS A 5 9.67 70.96 24.93
CA LYS A 5 10.79 71.24 25.88
C LYS A 5 11.49 69.94 26.34
N TRP A 6 12.71 70.09 26.90
CA TRP A 6 13.60 69.09 27.54
C TRP A 6 13.83 69.50 29.03
N PRO A 7 14.77 68.90 29.82
CA PRO A 7 14.94 67.50 30.29
C PRO A 7 15.20 67.44 31.84
N HIS A 8 15.81 66.37 32.38
CA HIS A 8 16.76 66.25 33.53
C HIS A 8 16.82 64.76 33.98
N GLY A 9 17.88 64.11 34.50
CA GLY A 9 19.34 64.34 34.79
C GLY A 9 19.97 62.94 35.08
N LEU A 10 21.18 62.65 35.63
CA LEU A 10 22.37 63.35 36.17
C LEU A 10 23.63 62.91 35.33
N ALA A 11 24.96 62.93 35.63
CA ALA A 11 25.92 63.01 36.77
C ALA A 11 26.10 61.72 37.62
N PHE A 12 27.29 61.21 38.01
CA PHE A 12 28.73 61.62 37.99
C PHE A 12 29.61 60.46 37.36
N ALA A 13 30.92 60.50 37.04
CA ALA A 13 32.14 61.27 37.39
C ALA A 13 32.88 60.82 38.71
N THR A 14 34.22 60.79 38.89
CA THR A 14 35.39 61.01 37.97
C THR A 14 36.76 60.61 38.61
N LEU A 15 37.65 59.88 37.88
CA LEU A 15 39.12 59.65 38.15
C LEU A 15 39.51 58.94 39.51
N VAL A 16 40.72 58.41 39.85
CA VAL A 16 42.03 58.09 39.18
C VAL A 16 42.81 56.96 39.94
N PHE A 17 43.89 56.45 39.34
CA PHE A 17 44.96 55.53 39.86
C PHE A 17 45.37 55.62 41.35
N VAL A 18 45.90 54.51 41.91
CA VAL A 18 47.35 54.28 42.20
C VAL A 18 47.61 52.82 42.65
N ALA A 19 48.85 52.32 42.49
CA ALA A 19 49.27 50.95 42.76
C ALA A 19 49.58 50.65 44.26
N GLY A 20 49.61 49.36 44.62
CA GLY A 20 50.03 48.89 45.94
C GLY A 20 50.74 47.53 45.89
N ALA A 21 52.00 47.50 46.31
CA ALA A 21 52.83 46.30 46.50
C ALA A 21 53.00 46.02 48.03
N PRO A 22 53.69 44.94 48.47
CA PRO A 22 53.24 44.16 49.64
C PRO A 22 54.05 44.40 50.94
N LEU A 23 53.85 43.47 51.92
CA LEU A 23 54.52 43.18 53.21
C LEU A 23 53.53 43.28 54.39
N ALA A 24 53.59 42.45 55.45
CA ALA A 24 54.19 41.11 55.69
C ALA A 24 53.47 40.49 56.92
N CYS A 25 53.37 39.17 57.10
CA CYS A 25 54.32 38.26 57.78
C CYS A 25 53.54 36.94 58.07
N SER A 26 54.09 35.74 58.33
CA SER A 26 55.46 35.15 58.35
C SER A 26 55.31 33.66 58.76
N SER A 27 56.12 32.66 58.40
CA SER A 27 57.27 32.49 57.50
C SER A 27 57.59 30.97 57.34
N ARG A 28 58.82 30.59 56.92
CA ARG A 28 59.33 29.24 56.56
C ARG A 28 58.92 28.75 55.15
N SER A 29 59.74 27.94 54.47
CA SER A 29 61.17 28.15 54.14
C SER A 29 61.43 27.58 52.72
N PRO A 30 62.49 27.99 52.00
CA PRO A 30 62.73 27.50 50.63
C PRO A 30 63.11 26.02 50.48
N GLU A 31 63.26 25.27 51.58
CA GLU A 31 63.76 23.89 51.57
C GLU A 31 62.72 22.87 51.07
N GLN A 32 61.42 23.16 51.28
CA GLN A 32 60.34 22.22 50.98
C GLN A 32 60.04 22.05 49.48
N ALA A 33 60.65 22.86 48.61
CA ALA A 33 60.60 22.68 47.16
C ALA A 33 61.57 21.61 46.63
N SER A 34 62.42 21.02 47.50
CA SER A 34 63.48 20.08 47.10
C SER A 34 63.18 18.59 47.37
N GLU A 35 62.26 18.25 48.28
CA GLU A 35 62.06 16.84 48.71
C GLU A 35 61.26 15.99 47.72
N VAL A 36 60.37 16.59 46.91
CA VAL A 36 59.52 15.84 45.95
C VAL A 36 60.32 15.35 44.73
N ARG A 37 61.51 15.90 44.47
CA ARG A 37 62.35 15.54 43.31
C ARG A 37 63.51 14.57 43.61
N GLN A 38 63.68 14.12 44.86
CA GLN A 38 64.82 13.25 45.25
C GLN A 38 64.45 11.92 45.92
N ASN A 39 63.17 11.50 45.87
CA ASN A 39 62.77 10.13 46.21
C ASN A 39 62.50 9.23 44.97
N LEU A 40 62.66 9.78 43.76
CA LEU A 40 62.68 9.01 42.50
C LEU A 40 64.05 8.35 42.27
N GLU A 41 64.48 7.44 43.16
CA GLU A 41 65.44 6.36 42.87
C GLU A 41 65.67 5.44 44.09
N ARG A 42 64.75 4.49 44.34
CA ARG A 42 65.04 3.33 45.21
C ARG A 42 64.23 2.06 44.92
N VAL A 43 64.61 1.44 43.79
CA VAL A 43 64.67 -0.02 43.54
C VAL A 43 63.57 -0.91 44.16
N ALA A 44 62.61 -1.26 43.29
CA ALA A 44 61.99 -2.58 43.09
C ALA A 44 61.34 -3.36 44.27
N ASP A 45 60.03 -3.55 44.14
CA ASP A 45 59.41 -4.88 44.27
C ASP A 45 58.87 -5.28 42.87
N PRO A 46 59.35 -6.37 42.25
CA PRO A 46 58.89 -6.82 40.93
C PRO A 46 57.65 -7.75 40.98
N SER A 47 57.03 -7.96 42.15
CA SER A 47 55.95 -8.95 42.34
C SER A 47 54.52 -8.38 42.27
N ILE A 48 54.35 -7.06 42.22
CA ILE A 48 53.01 -6.43 42.14
C ILE A 48 52.70 -5.99 40.71
N VAL A 49 51.87 -6.79 40.02
CA VAL A 49 51.22 -6.37 38.77
C VAL A 49 50.03 -5.47 39.12
N PRO A 50 49.99 -4.19 38.69
CA PRO A 50 48.76 -3.43 38.70
C PRO A 50 47.87 -3.97 37.57
N VAL A 51 46.79 -4.68 37.92
CA VAL A 51 45.77 -5.09 36.96
C VAL A 51 44.99 -3.84 36.55
N SER A 52 45.46 -3.18 35.49
CA SER A 52 44.82 -2.00 34.89
C SER A 52 43.60 -2.41 34.05
N GLY A 53 42.67 -3.13 34.68
CA GLY A 53 41.36 -3.45 34.14
C GLY A 53 40.34 -2.38 34.50
N ALA A 54 40.50 -1.17 33.96
CA ALA A 54 39.32 -0.36 33.71
C ALA A 54 38.48 -1.14 32.69
N PRO A 55 37.16 -1.34 32.89
CA PRO A 55 36.34 -2.04 31.92
C PRO A 55 36.44 -1.30 30.59
N GLU A 56 36.80 -2.04 29.54
CA GLU A 56 36.84 -1.52 28.18
C GLU A 56 35.42 -1.06 27.84
N LEU A 57 35.24 0.24 27.58
CA LEU A 57 33.93 0.77 27.21
C LEU A 57 33.58 0.20 25.84
N ASP A 58 32.47 -0.52 25.78
CA ASP A 58 31.98 -1.14 24.55
C ASP A 58 31.90 -0.11 23.40
N PRO A 59 32.21 -0.52 22.16
CA PRO A 59 32.19 0.39 21.02
C PRO A 59 30.80 1.04 20.86
N PRO A 60 30.72 2.34 20.58
CA PRO A 60 29.45 3.01 20.39
C PRO A 60 28.68 2.35 19.24
N LEU A 61 27.39 2.11 19.44
CA LEU A 61 26.50 1.52 18.44
C LEU A 61 26.62 2.31 17.12
N PRO A 62 26.77 1.65 15.94
CA PRO A 62 26.86 2.34 14.67
C PRO A 62 25.67 3.27 14.44
N ARG A 63 25.95 4.51 14.05
CA ARG A 63 24.96 5.55 13.73
C ARG A 63 25.23 6.09 12.32
N LEU A 64 24.26 6.85 11.82
CA LEU A 64 24.37 7.56 10.55
C LEU A 64 24.87 8.98 10.81
N ASP A 65 25.96 9.36 10.16
CA ASP A 65 26.49 10.72 10.16
C ASP A 65 26.00 11.47 8.91
N GLY A 66 25.72 12.76 9.04
CA GLY A 66 25.23 13.59 7.93
C GLY A 66 23.71 13.58 7.74
N GLU A 67 23.22 14.42 6.83
CA GLU A 67 21.78 14.55 6.55
C GLU A 67 21.22 13.29 5.91
N HIS A 68 20.02 12.89 6.33
CA HIS A 68 19.29 11.74 5.82
C HIS A 68 17.80 12.06 5.76
N PHE A 69 17.10 11.55 4.74
CA PHE A 69 15.63 11.59 4.69
C PHE A 69 15.03 10.19 4.86
N THR A 70 13.80 10.12 5.38
CA THR A 70 13.05 8.87 5.51
C THR A 70 12.38 8.51 4.19
N SER A 71 12.64 7.31 3.67
CA SER A 71 11.87 6.74 2.55
C SER A 71 10.67 5.93 3.04
N PHE A 72 10.78 5.30 4.22
CA PHE A 72 9.69 4.51 4.82
C PHE A 72 9.82 4.47 6.35
N ASP A 73 8.80 4.96 7.08
CA ASP A 73 8.73 4.82 8.55
C ASP A 73 7.93 3.54 8.89
N LEU A 74 8.59 2.58 9.52
CA LEU A 74 8.04 1.25 9.83
C LEU A 74 6.96 1.32 10.93
N LEU A 75 7.04 2.28 11.84
CA LEU A 75 6.07 2.43 12.94
C LEU A 75 4.80 3.15 12.46
N GLN A 76 4.93 4.10 11.53
CA GLN A 76 3.78 4.66 10.80
C GLN A 76 3.14 3.58 9.91
N ASN A 77 3.95 2.71 9.29
CA ASN A 77 3.48 1.58 8.50
C ASN A 77 3.24 0.28 9.30
N ARG A 78 3.09 0.35 10.63
CA ARG A 78 2.80 -0.83 11.48
C ARG A 78 1.57 -1.64 11.02
N PRO A 79 0.49 -1.05 10.46
CA PRO A 79 -0.62 -1.81 9.86
C PRO A 79 -0.26 -2.70 8.65
N LEU A 80 0.93 -2.53 8.05
CA LEU A 80 1.46 -3.40 7.00
C LEU A 80 2.38 -4.51 7.56
N ALA A 81 2.79 -4.44 8.83
CA ALA A 81 3.69 -5.42 9.45
C ALA A 81 2.98 -6.73 9.78
N HIS A 82 3.56 -7.88 9.46
CA HIS A 82 3.09 -9.19 9.92
C HIS A 82 3.60 -9.48 11.34
N ARG A 83 2.79 -10.19 12.13
CA ARG A 83 3.15 -10.73 13.44
C ARG A 83 4.07 -11.95 13.25
N VAL A 84 5.25 -11.96 13.88
CA VAL A 84 6.25 -13.03 13.75
C VAL A 84 6.88 -13.37 15.10
N SER A 85 7.21 -14.63 15.33
CA SER A 85 7.93 -15.12 16.52
C SER A 85 9.22 -15.84 16.12
N ASN A 86 10.26 -15.71 16.93
CA ASN A 86 11.59 -16.31 16.79
C ASN A 86 12.18 -16.48 18.20
N GLY A 87 11.63 -17.44 18.96
CA GLY A 87 12.07 -17.76 20.32
C GLY A 87 12.67 -19.17 20.42
N ALA A 88 12.72 -19.73 21.64
CA ALA A 88 13.12 -21.13 21.85
C ALA A 88 12.22 -22.13 21.10
N ASP A 89 10.96 -21.75 20.86
CA ASP A 89 9.91 -22.55 20.21
C ASP A 89 9.81 -22.27 18.69
N ALA A 90 10.95 -21.93 18.09
CA ALA A 90 11.22 -21.81 16.66
C ALA A 90 10.47 -20.66 15.92
N ARG A 91 10.68 -20.54 14.60
CA ARG A 91 10.26 -19.36 13.81
C ARG A 91 8.86 -19.56 13.21
N ALA A 92 7.97 -18.60 13.42
CA ALA A 92 6.59 -18.70 12.94
C ALA A 92 5.92 -17.37 12.65
N TYR A 93 5.04 -17.38 11.65
CA TYR A 93 4.17 -16.27 11.26
C TYR A 93 2.77 -16.46 11.81
N TRP A 94 2.15 -15.36 12.22
CA TRP A 94 0.84 -15.35 12.87
C TRP A 94 -0.17 -14.46 12.15
N VAL A 95 -1.39 -14.96 12.04
CA VAL A 95 -2.57 -14.24 11.55
C VAL A 95 -3.63 -14.32 12.64
N ASP A 96 -3.96 -13.18 13.24
CA ASP A 96 -5.14 -13.07 14.10
C ASP A 96 -6.35 -12.75 13.21
N ALA A 97 -7.39 -13.57 13.31
CA ALA A 97 -8.62 -13.47 12.52
C ALA A 97 -9.76 -12.77 13.27
N ARG A 98 -9.49 -12.30 14.50
CA ARG A 98 -10.37 -11.46 15.32
C ARG A 98 -10.16 -9.97 15.04
N GLU A 99 -8.96 -9.63 14.59
CA GLU A 99 -8.48 -8.26 14.39
C GLU A 99 -8.84 -7.68 13.02
N ALA A 100 -8.96 -6.34 12.96
CA ALA A 100 -9.26 -5.62 11.72
C ALA A 100 -8.19 -5.82 10.62
N ASP A 101 -6.96 -6.16 11.00
CA ASP A 101 -5.88 -6.45 10.05
C ASP A 101 -6.02 -7.81 9.36
N PHE A 102 -6.95 -8.68 9.77
CA PHE A 102 -7.26 -9.93 9.06
C PHE A 102 -7.62 -9.71 7.58
N MET A 103 -8.23 -8.55 7.27
CA MET A 103 -8.71 -8.17 5.93
C MET A 103 -7.61 -8.23 4.85
N ARG A 104 -6.34 -8.02 5.22
CA ARG A 104 -5.20 -8.10 4.29
C ARG A 104 -4.73 -9.52 3.98
N TYR A 105 -5.19 -10.55 4.70
CA TYR A 105 -4.87 -11.96 4.43
C TYR A 105 -5.94 -12.68 3.59
N ILE A 106 -6.96 -11.92 3.12
CA ILE A 106 -8.14 -12.41 2.39
C ILE A 106 -8.43 -11.56 1.14
N HIS A 107 -7.36 -11.21 0.40
CA HIS A 107 -7.15 -10.17 -0.64
C HIS A 107 -8.25 -9.90 -1.68
N GLY A 108 -9.17 -10.83 -1.90
CA GLY A 108 -10.33 -10.68 -2.80
C GLY A 108 -11.65 -11.13 -2.18
N ASN A 109 -11.60 -11.81 -1.04
CA ASN A 109 -12.58 -12.83 -0.68
C ASN A 109 -13.47 -12.40 0.49
N HIS A 110 -13.10 -11.36 1.26
CA HIS A 110 -13.82 -10.94 2.48
C HIS A 110 -15.36 -11.02 2.37
N GLY A 111 -15.99 -10.28 1.44
CA GLY A 111 -17.46 -10.25 1.34
C GLY A 111 -18.12 -11.49 0.71
N ARG A 112 -17.33 -12.45 0.23
CA ARG A 112 -17.76 -13.66 -0.50
C ARG A 112 -17.59 -14.94 0.31
N GLU A 113 -16.45 -15.09 0.98
CA GLU A 113 -16.03 -16.29 1.69
C GLU A 113 -15.96 -16.10 3.21
N TRP A 114 -16.04 -14.86 3.69
CA TRP A 114 -15.90 -14.53 5.12
C TRP A 114 -17.06 -13.71 5.67
N ILE A 115 -17.19 -13.78 6.99
CA ILE A 115 -18.03 -12.97 7.86
C ILE A 115 -17.07 -12.51 8.96
N VAL A 116 -16.42 -11.37 8.73
CA VAL A 116 -15.41 -10.79 9.64
C VAL A 116 -16.13 -10.04 10.76
N GLY A 117 -15.65 -10.18 12.00
CA GLY A 117 -16.25 -9.54 13.17
C GLY A 117 -17.51 -10.25 13.70
N ALA A 118 -17.68 -11.55 13.43
CA ALA A 118 -18.82 -12.33 13.88
C ALA A 118 -18.70 -12.72 15.35
N GLU A 119 -19.80 -12.66 16.11
CA GLU A 119 -19.84 -13.10 17.50
C GLU A 119 -19.99 -14.63 17.62
N VAL A 120 -19.12 -15.25 18.42
CA VAL A 120 -19.13 -16.67 18.80
C VAL A 120 -18.74 -16.79 20.27
N ASP A 121 -19.61 -17.41 21.09
CA ASP A 121 -19.40 -17.65 22.53
C ASP A 121 -19.00 -16.41 23.36
N GLY A 122 -19.36 -15.22 22.90
CA GLY A 122 -19.01 -13.93 23.52
C GLY A 122 -17.66 -13.33 23.07
N GLY A 123 -16.96 -13.98 22.13
CA GLY A 123 -15.77 -13.44 21.44
C GLY A 123 -16.08 -13.03 19.99
N VAL A 124 -15.25 -12.12 19.45
CA VAL A 124 -15.31 -11.64 18.06
C VAL A 124 -14.31 -12.41 17.21
N VAL A 125 -14.73 -12.99 16.08
CA VAL A 125 -13.91 -13.85 15.21
C VAL A 125 -14.26 -13.68 13.73
N SER A 126 -13.54 -14.34 12.82
CA SER A 126 -13.93 -14.41 11.40
C SER A 126 -14.48 -15.79 11.03
N ALA A 127 -15.72 -15.84 10.56
CA ALA A 127 -16.40 -17.08 10.19
C ALA A 127 -16.48 -17.28 8.68
N THR A 128 -16.49 -18.53 8.22
CA THR A 128 -16.63 -18.83 6.79
C THR A 128 -18.07 -18.57 6.32
N LYS A 129 -18.21 -18.06 5.11
CA LYS A 129 -19.50 -17.77 4.46
C LYS A 129 -19.92 -18.97 3.61
N GLY A 130 -20.53 -19.95 4.27
CA GLY A 130 -20.72 -21.29 3.73
C GLY A 130 -19.54 -22.22 4.04
N ARG A 131 -19.34 -23.24 3.19
CA ARG A 131 -18.43 -24.38 3.45
C ARG A 131 -16.95 -24.16 3.16
N GLU A 132 -16.59 -23.14 2.39
CA GLU A 132 -15.20 -22.97 1.96
C GLU A 132 -14.77 -21.51 2.08
N ALA A 133 -13.54 -21.30 2.57
CA ALA A 133 -12.91 -20.00 2.61
C ALA A 133 -11.39 -20.09 2.50
N ARG A 134 -10.78 -19.08 1.86
CA ARG A 134 -9.32 -18.96 1.72
C ARG A 134 -8.75 -17.85 2.61
N ILE A 135 -7.65 -18.17 3.26
CA ILE A 135 -6.67 -17.23 3.83
C ILE A 135 -5.33 -17.40 3.10
N TRP A 136 -4.44 -16.41 3.18
CA TRP A 136 -3.07 -16.54 2.71
C TRP A 136 -2.10 -16.22 3.84
N LEU A 137 -1.16 -17.12 4.13
CA LEU A 137 -0.21 -16.96 5.22
C LEU A 137 1.23 -16.77 4.70
N PRO A 138 1.93 -15.68 5.09
CA PRO A 138 3.37 -15.61 4.91
C PRO A 138 4.07 -16.71 5.72
N ALA A 139 5.26 -17.11 5.28
CA ALA A 139 6.12 -18.04 6.01
C ALA A 139 7.60 -17.65 5.91
N ALA A 140 8.40 -18.19 6.84
CA ALA A 140 9.85 -18.06 6.92
C ALA A 140 10.58 -18.80 5.78
N THR A 141 11.85 -18.45 5.54
CA THR A 141 12.76 -19.28 4.74
C THR A 141 13.25 -20.46 5.57
N GLY A 142 12.92 -21.69 5.19
CA GLY A 142 13.36 -22.90 5.88
C GLY A 142 12.42 -24.09 5.66
N GLU A 143 12.67 -25.19 6.37
CA GLU A 143 11.74 -26.33 6.44
C GLU A 143 10.62 -26.00 7.43
N VAL A 144 9.54 -25.38 6.92
CA VAL A 144 8.34 -25.09 7.69
C VAL A 144 7.57 -26.40 7.94
N GLU A 145 7.41 -26.77 9.21
CA GLU A 145 6.93 -28.11 9.60
C GLU A 145 5.45 -28.18 9.98
N GLU A 146 4.87 -27.09 10.47
CA GLU A 146 3.58 -27.09 11.18
C GLU A 146 2.66 -25.93 10.79
N LEU A 147 1.40 -26.27 10.51
CA LEU A 147 0.28 -25.34 10.50
C LEU A 147 -0.56 -25.57 11.77
N ALA A 148 -0.70 -24.54 12.61
CA ALA A 148 -1.59 -24.57 13.77
C ALA A 148 -2.74 -23.57 13.62
N LEU A 149 -3.93 -23.92 14.09
CA LEU A 149 -5.17 -23.17 13.88
C LEU A 149 -6.08 -23.25 15.11
N ARG A 150 -6.72 -22.15 15.51
CA ARG A 150 -7.85 -22.16 16.45
C ARG A 150 -9.15 -22.00 15.68
N VAL A 151 -9.95 -23.07 15.61
CA VAL A 151 -11.17 -23.15 14.81
C VAL A 151 -12.41 -23.46 15.64
N PHE A 152 -13.56 -22.97 15.17
CA PHE A 152 -14.88 -23.22 15.75
C PHE A 152 -15.74 -24.04 14.80
N SER A 153 -16.43 -25.06 15.29
CA SER A 153 -17.45 -25.79 14.54
C SER A 153 -18.86 -25.44 15.04
N PRO A 154 -19.70 -24.76 14.23
CA PRO A 154 -21.09 -24.45 14.58
C PRO A 154 -22.06 -25.64 14.40
N ALA A 155 -21.55 -26.84 14.12
CA ALA A 155 -22.34 -27.99 13.67
C ALA A 155 -22.56 -29.02 14.80
N ARG A 156 -23.84 -29.30 15.09
CA ARG A 156 -24.34 -30.27 16.11
C ARG A 156 -24.18 -31.74 15.71
N GLY A 157 -23.09 -32.08 15.03
CA GLY A 157 -22.84 -33.38 14.43
C GLY A 157 -21.74 -33.29 13.38
N HIS A 158 -21.42 -34.45 12.77
CA HIS A 158 -20.27 -34.64 11.89
C HIS A 158 -19.96 -33.42 11.00
N ASN A 159 -18.78 -32.84 11.20
CA ASN A 159 -18.26 -31.74 10.41
C ASN A 159 -16.75 -31.96 10.26
N ASP A 160 -16.31 -32.17 9.04
CA ASP A 160 -14.92 -32.46 8.72
C ASP A 160 -14.27 -31.22 8.15
N LEU A 161 -13.09 -30.88 8.63
CA LEU A 161 -12.25 -29.85 8.04
C LEU A 161 -11.15 -30.53 7.21
N GLN A 162 -11.31 -30.49 5.89
CA GLN A 162 -10.22 -30.73 4.94
C GLN A 162 -9.49 -29.41 4.71
N ILE A 163 -8.18 -29.40 4.93
CA ILE A 163 -7.33 -28.25 4.62
C ILE A 163 -6.49 -28.54 3.39
N THR A 164 -6.26 -27.52 2.57
CA THR A 164 -5.18 -27.53 1.58
C THR A 164 -4.25 -26.33 1.77
N ILE A 165 -2.96 -26.54 1.53
CA ILE A 165 -1.93 -25.48 1.45
C ILE A 165 -1.29 -25.54 0.07
N ASN A 166 -1.35 -24.44 -0.68
CA ASN A 166 -0.89 -24.36 -2.09
C ASN A 166 -1.45 -25.50 -2.98
N GLY A 167 -2.69 -25.92 -2.70
CA GLY A 167 -3.38 -27.04 -3.38
C GLY A 167 -3.03 -28.44 -2.87
N HIS A 168 -1.97 -28.61 -2.08
CA HIS A 168 -1.62 -29.87 -1.43
C HIS A 168 -2.57 -30.15 -0.25
N ARG A 169 -3.17 -31.35 -0.20
CA ARG A 169 -4.06 -31.75 0.90
C ARG A 169 -3.28 -32.10 2.15
N LEU A 170 -3.68 -31.51 3.28
CA LEU A 170 -3.27 -31.96 4.60
C LEU A 170 -4.22 -33.06 5.10
N GLU A 171 -3.97 -33.55 6.30
CA GLU A 171 -4.83 -34.50 6.99
C GLU A 171 -6.25 -33.91 7.20
N GLN A 172 -7.28 -34.75 7.03
CA GLN A 172 -8.67 -34.37 7.26
C GLN A 172 -8.99 -34.56 8.74
N VAL A 173 -9.50 -33.51 9.38
CA VAL A 173 -9.82 -33.53 10.82
C VAL A 173 -11.34 -33.56 11.03
N ALA A 174 -11.83 -34.53 11.80
CA ALA A 174 -13.20 -34.51 12.29
C ALA A 174 -13.33 -33.53 13.47
N LEU A 175 -14.23 -32.55 13.38
CA LEU A 175 -14.41 -31.51 14.39
C LEU A 175 -15.55 -31.83 15.36
N THR A 176 -15.34 -31.57 16.65
CA THR A 176 -16.41 -31.48 17.66
C THR A 176 -17.14 -30.13 17.54
N GLU A 177 -18.38 -30.02 18.02
CA GLU A 177 -19.08 -28.73 18.16
C GLU A 177 -18.33 -27.83 19.15
N GLY A 178 -18.14 -26.55 18.84
CA GLY A 178 -17.38 -25.61 19.67
C GLY A 178 -15.95 -25.35 19.19
N TRP A 179 -15.13 -24.78 20.08
CA TRP A 179 -13.76 -24.37 19.81
C TRP A 179 -12.74 -25.48 20.04
N GLN A 180 -11.83 -25.68 19.07
CA GLN A 180 -10.69 -26.59 19.19
C GLN A 180 -9.42 -26.01 18.54
N THR A 181 -8.26 -26.41 19.07
CA THR A 181 -6.95 -26.07 18.51
C THR A 181 -6.43 -27.25 17.71
N LEU A 182 -6.04 -27.01 16.47
CA LEU A 182 -5.48 -28.01 15.57
C LEU A 182 -3.99 -27.76 15.39
N ARG A 183 -3.19 -28.83 15.38
CA ARG A 183 -1.77 -28.83 15.02
C ARG A 183 -1.57 -29.85 13.90
N LEU A 184 -1.12 -29.39 12.74
CA LEU A 184 -1.03 -30.19 11.52
C LEU A 184 0.39 -30.16 10.96
N HIS A 185 1.09 -31.29 11.08
CA HIS A 185 2.37 -31.47 10.44
C HIS A 185 2.22 -31.52 8.91
N LEU A 186 3.07 -30.76 8.21
CA LEU A 186 2.90 -30.48 6.78
C LEU A 186 3.35 -31.63 5.86
N LYS A 187 4.10 -32.63 6.37
CA LYS A 187 4.39 -33.91 5.68
C LYS A 187 4.95 -33.75 4.25
N GLY A 188 5.79 -32.74 4.04
CA GLY A 188 6.38 -32.44 2.72
C GLY A 188 5.49 -31.64 1.77
N ALA A 189 4.41 -31.00 2.27
CA ALA A 189 3.64 -30.04 1.48
C ALA A 189 4.52 -28.85 1.01
N PRO A 190 4.32 -28.33 -0.21
CA PRO A 190 5.13 -27.25 -0.75
C PRO A 190 4.78 -25.91 -0.08
N VAL A 191 5.58 -25.51 0.90
CA VAL A 191 5.53 -24.18 1.52
C VAL A 191 6.36 -23.18 0.70
N ARG A 192 5.86 -21.95 0.61
CA ARG A 192 6.44 -20.80 -0.08
C ARG A 192 6.53 -19.62 0.90
N ALA A 193 7.14 -18.50 0.51
CA ALA A 193 7.19 -17.33 1.39
C ALA A 193 5.81 -16.67 1.63
N ASP A 194 4.79 -16.96 0.81
CA ASP A 194 3.35 -16.72 1.04
C ASP A 194 2.51 -17.88 0.50
N ASN A 195 1.43 -18.26 1.19
CA ASN A 195 0.80 -19.58 1.03
C ASN A 195 -0.73 -19.51 1.03
N ALA A 196 -1.35 -20.00 -0.04
CA ALA A 196 -2.81 -20.14 -0.11
C ALA A 196 -3.29 -21.30 0.78
N ILE A 197 -3.98 -21.00 1.87
CA ILE A 197 -4.62 -22.00 2.73
C ILE A 197 -6.13 -21.96 2.51
N VAL A 198 -6.71 -23.09 2.11
CA VAL A 198 -8.17 -23.26 1.93
C VAL A 198 -8.71 -24.18 3.00
N LEU A 199 -9.73 -23.70 3.72
CA LEU A 199 -10.47 -24.42 4.74
C LEU A 199 -11.80 -24.90 4.12
N SER A 200 -11.97 -26.20 3.93
CA SER A 200 -13.16 -26.80 3.32
C SER A 200 -13.90 -27.71 4.32
N PHE A 201 -15.08 -27.29 4.75
CA PHE A 201 -15.91 -27.94 5.77
C PHE A 201 -16.97 -28.86 5.14
N SER A 202 -17.12 -30.09 5.63
CA SER A 202 -18.10 -31.05 5.09
C SER A 202 -19.56 -30.69 5.43
N ASN A 203 -19.78 -29.99 6.54
CA ASN A 203 -21.10 -29.61 7.05
C ASN A 203 -21.22 -28.08 7.26
N MET A 204 -22.37 -27.62 7.76
CA MET A 204 -22.58 -26.23 8.16
C MET A 204 -23.51 -26.13 9.36
N GLY A 205 -23.23 -25.18 10.24
CA GLY A 205 -24.15 -24.68 11.25
C GLY A 205 -24.58 -23.25 10.96
N ARG A 206 -24.73 -22.44 12.01
CA ARG A 206 -24.85 -20.97 11.88
C ARG A 206 -23.90 -20.25 12.82
N VAL A 207 -23.35 -19.15 12.33
CA VAL A 207 -22.60 -18.13 13.10
C VAL A 207 -23.20 -16.78 12.72
N ASP A 208 -23.47 -15.91 13.71
CA ASP A 208 -24.23 -14.66 13.54
C ASP A 208 -25.47 -14.80 12.62
N GLY A 209 -26.27 -15.84 12.88
CA GLY A 209 -27.46 -16.17 12.08
C GLY A 209 -27.22 -16.60 10.63
N GLN A 210 -26.01 -16.44 10.07
CA GLN A 210 -25.63 -16.81 8.71
C GLN A 210 -25.13 -18.25 8.63
N LEU A 211 -25.19 -18.87 7.45
CA LEU A 211 -24.67 -20.24 7.26
C LEU A 211 -23.14 -20.23 7.21
N SER A 212 -22.52 -21.05 8.06
CA SER A 212 -21.07 -21.14 8.20
C SER A 212 -20.62 -22.60 8.39
N GLY A 213 -19.48 -22.95 7.78
CA GLY A 213 -18.79 -24.22 7.98
C GLY A 213 -17.95 -24.22 9.25
N GLY A 214 -17.31 -23.08 9.56
CA GLY A 214 -16.56 -22.88 10.80
C GLY A 214 -16.13 -21.43 11.05
N GLY A 215 -15.68 -21.17 12.28
CA GLY A 215 -14.98 -19.94 12.68
C GLY A 215 -13.47 -20.13 12.71
N LEU A 216 -12.72 -19.04 12.52
CA LEU A 216 -11.27 -18.95 12.71
C LEU A 216 -10.98 -17.82 13.71
N ALA A 217 -10.23 -18.13 14.77
CA ALA A 217 -9.72 -17.12 15.70
C ALA A 217 -8.29 -16.71 15.34
N TRP A 218 -7.40 -17.66 15.06
CA TRP A 218 -6.04 -17.39 14.59
C TRP A 218 -5.44 -18.55 13.80
N ALA A 219 -4.36 -18.24 13.07
CA ALA A 219 -3.53 -19.20 12.34
C ALA A 219 -2.04 -18.93 12.55
N ARG A 220 -1.25 -19.99 12.76
CA ARG A 220 0.22 -20.00 12.89
C ARG A 220 0.81 -20.90 11.79
N LEU A 221 1.81 -20.41 11.06
CA LEU A 221 2.59 -21.20 10.11
C LEU A 221 4.08 -21.03 10.39
N GLY A 222 4.79 -22.14 10.65
CA GLY A 222 6.19 -22.13 11.07
C GLY A 222 6.72 -23.52 11.38
N ASP A 223 7.88 -23.57 12.02
CA ASP A 223 8.50 -24.81 12.48
C ASP A 223 7.69 -25.41 13.64
N ALA A 224 7.84 -26.70 13.99
CA ALA A 224 6.96 -27.34 14.96
C ALA A 224 7.13 -26.77 16.39
N LEU A 225 6.02 -26.42 17.05
CA LEU A 225 6.06 -26.13 18.49
C LEU A 225 6.49 -27.39 19.29
N PRO A 226 7.10 -27.24 20.48
CA PRO A 226 7.35 -28.37 21.36
C PRO A 226 6.11 -29.23 21.61
N PRO A 227 6.26 -30.54 21.90
CA PRO A 227 5.18 -31.30 22.51
C PRO A 227 4.81 -30.67 23.86
N GLU A 228 3.52 -30.63 24.16
CA GLU A 228 3.05 -30.07 25.43
C GLU A 228 3.59 -30.89 26.60
N VAL A 229 4.26 -30.22 27.53
CA VAL A 229 4.72 -30.83 28.78
C VAL A 229 3.47 -31.12 29.62
N GLN A 230 3.00 -32.36 29.58
CA GLN A 230 2.06 -32.88 30.57
C GLN A 230 2.66 -32.60 31.95
N ALA A 231 1.91 -31.91 32.81
CA ALA A 231 2.35 -31.66 34.17
C ALA A 231 2.46 -33.01 34.89
N GLU A 232 3.68 -33.43 35.22
CA GLU A 232 3.88 -34.65 36.02
C GLU A 232 3.13 -34.50 37.35
N GLU A 233 2.33 -35.51 37.72
CA GLU A 233 1.69 -35.60 39.03
C GLU A 233 2.73 -35.88 40.12
N GLY A 234 3.54 -34.88 40.43
CA GLY A 234 4.66 -34.96 41.37
C GLY A 234 4.20 -35.07 42.83
N ASP A 235 4.51 -36.22 43.43
CA ASP A 235 4.33 -36.60 44.84
C ASP A 235 4.19 -35.43 45.84
N VAL A 236 2.95 -35.12 46.25
CA VAL A 236 2.68 -34.42 47.51
C VAL A 236 2.64 -35.44 48.64
N ALA A 237 3.83 -35.87 49.08
CA ALA A 237 4.01 -36.82 50.17
C ALA A 237 3.48 -36.29 51.52
N GLU A 238 3.23 -37.22 52.46
CA GLU A 238 2.54 -37.00 53.74
C GLU A 238 3.02 -35.80 54.56
N ALA A 239 2.13 -34.82 54.80
CA ALA A 239 2.29 -33.86 55.90
C ALA A 239 0.97 -33.32 56.48
N ALA A 240 0.94 -33.19 57.80
CA ALA A 240 0.10 -32.29 58.62
C ALA A 240 -1.40 -32.57 58.89
N VAL A 241 -1.60 -33.25 60.04
CA VAL A 241 -2.56 -32.90 61.13
C VAL A 241 -4.02 -33.36 61.06
N LYS A 242 -4.46 -33.92 62.20
CA LYS A 242 -5.84 -34.33 62.53
C LYS A 242 -6.57 -33.28 63.35
N SER A 243 -7.87 -33.10 63.08
CA SER A 243 -8.93 -32.77 64.06
C SER A 243 -10.26 -33.27 63.46
N GLU A 244 -11.01 -34.18 64.11
CA GLU A 244 -12.09 -33.86 65.07
C GLU A 244 -13.15 -32.90 64.49
N ARG A 245 -14.47 -33.19 64.52
CA ARG A 245 -15.21 -34.36 65.04
C ARG A 245 -16.68 -34.37 64.54
N GLU A 246 -17.40 -35.46 64.80
CA GLU A 246 -18.87 -35.57 65.09
C GLU A 246 -19.74 -34.32 64.76
N SER A 247 -20.85 -34.37 64.01
CA SER A 247 -21.95 -35.36 64.01
C SER A 247 -23.09 -34.92 63.05
N GLY A 248 -24.12 -35.77 62.83
CA GLY A 248 -25.39 -35.32 62.24
C GLY A 248 -26.08 -36.34 61.33
N ALA A 249 -26.93 -37.20 61.89
CA ALA A 249 -27.83 -38.06 61.11
C ALA A 249 -29.25 -37.48 61.05
N GLY A 250 -29.92 -37.63 59.91
CA GLY A 250 -31.32 -37.29 59.70
C GLY A 250 -31.84 -37.99 58.44
N ALA A 251 -33.04 -38.56 58.50
CA ALA A 251 -33.58 -39.44 57.46
C ALA A 251 -35.09 -39.20 57.24
N GLU A 252 -35.63 -39.82 56.18
CA GLU A 252 -37.05 -39.86 55.79
C GLU A 252 -37.59 -38.50 55.24
N SER A 253 -38.59 -38.44 54.35
CA SER A 253 -39.49 -39.49 53.83
C SER A 253 -39.86 -39.32 52.33
N ASP A 254 -40.18 -40.45 51.70
CA ASP A 254 -40.81 -40.67 50.38
C ASP A 254 -42.33 -40.24 50.41
N PRO A 255 -43.25 -40.47 49.42
CA PRO A 255 -43.15 -41.14 48.09
C PRO A 255 -43.99 -40.52 46.91
N MET A 256 -44.18 -41.33 45.84
CA MET A 256 -45.29 -41.34 44.84
C MET A 256 -45.25 -40.42 43.59
N GLU A 257 -45.65 -40.86 42.38
CA GLU A 257 -45.80 -42.23 41.82
C GLU A 257 -45.95 -42.25 40.26
N HIS A 258 -46.11 -43.45 39.67
CA HIS A 258 -46.42 -43.78 38.25
C HIS A 258 -45.25 -43.59 37.24
N ALA A 259 -44.66 -44.60 36.57
CA ALA A 259 -45.06 -45.94 36.08
C ALA A 259 -46.05 -45.90 34.89
N LYS A 260 -45.92 -46.64 33.77
CA LYS A 260 -45.18 -47.89 33.37
C LYS A 260 -44.81 -47.82 31.86
N GLY A 261 -43.97 -48.65 31.22
CA GLY A 261 -43.12 -49.78 31.65
C GLY A 261 -42.75 -50.74 30.46
N ALA A 262 -41.89 -51.75 30.70
CA ALA A 262 -41.41 -52.84 29.79
C ALA A 262 -40.50 -52.42 28.59
N ALA A 263 -39.23 -52.82 28.45
CA ALA A 263 -38.57 -54.16 28.25
C ALA A 263 -38.58 -54.62 26.76
N VAL A 264 -37.54 -55.22 26.15
CA VAL A 264 -36.66 -56.36 26.55
C VAL A 264 -35.27 -56.36 25.82
N ALA A 265 -34.19 -56.81 26.49
CA ALA A 265 -32.88 -57.40 26.08
C ALA A 265 -32.06 -56.94 24.83
N ASP A 266 -30.86 -56.37 25.07
CA ASP A 266 -29.49 -56.99 25.02
C ASP A 266 -29.13 -58.09 23.96
N PRO A 267 -27.86 -58.25 23.48
CA PRO A 267 -26.62 -57.43 23.60
C PRO A 267 -25.99 -57.00 22.25
N GLY A 268 -24.95 -56.16 22.29
CA GLY A 268 -24.04 -55.93 21.15
C GLY A 268 -22.85 -55.02 21.47
N ALA A 269 -21.64 -55.59 21.55
CA ALA A 269 -20.41 -54.83 21.83
C ALA A 269 -19.82 -54.19 20.56
N ALA A 270 -19.36 -52.95 20.69
CA ALA A 270 -18.48 -52.25 19.76
C ALA A 270 -17.48 -51.43 20.59
N GLU A 271 -16.25 -51.30 20.12
CA GLU A 271 -15.16 -50.66 20.86
C GLU A 271 -15.32 -49.13 20.86
N GLU A 272 -15.14 -48.50 22.03
CA GLU A 272 -15.10 -47.03 22.13
C GLU A 272 -13.76 -46.52 21.59
N PRO A 273 -13.75 -45.58 20.61
CA PRO A 273 -12.54 -44.81 20.34
C PRO A 273 -12.25 -43.89 21.53
N ALA A 274 -10.98 -43.75 21.89
CA ALA A 274 -10.57 -42.99 23.07
C ALA A 274 -11.13 -41.56 23.06
N ALA A 275 -11.73 -41.14 24.18
CA ALA A 275 -12.21 -39.78 24.34
C ALA A 275 -11.02 -38.81 24.37
N LEU A 276 -11.08 -37.77 23.52
CA LEU A 276 -10.28 -36.57 23.72
C LEU A 276 -10.87 -35.84 24.93
N GLU A 277 -10.06 -35.68 25.99
CA GLU A 277 -10.49 -34.94 27.18
C GLU A 277 -10.63 -33.44 26.86
N ASN A 278 -11.62 -32.79 27.47
CA ASN A 278 -11.84 -31.36 27.30
C ASN A 278 -10.81 -30.57 28.13
N ASP A 279 -10.23 -29.56 27.49
CA ASP A 279 -9.02 -28.88 27.92
C ASP A 279 -9.09 -28.22 29.31
N ALA A 280 -8.05 -28.49 30.12
CA ALA A 280 -7.73 -27.77 31.34
C ALA A 280 -6.39 -27.03 31.10
N SER A 281 -6.49 -25.90 30.38
CA SER A 281 -5.40 -25.36 29.55
C SER A 281 -4.01 -25.26 30.21
N PRO A 282 -3.01 -25.96 29.64
CA PRO A 282 -1.62 -25.48 29.63
C PRO A 282 -1.53 -24.08 28.96
N ARG A 283 -0.34 -23.47 28.90
CA ARG A 283 -0.14 -22.15 28.26
C ARG A 283 -0.81 -22.10 26.88
N ALA A 284 -1.91 -21.36 26.77
CA ALA A 284 -2.67 -21.25 25.54
C ALA A 284 -1.79 -20.68 24.41
N ILE A 285 -1.65 -21.46 23.34
CA ILE A 285 -1.01 -21.04 22.10
C ILE A 285 -1.90 -19.95 21.51
N GLU A 286 -1.47 -18.69 21.56
CA GLU A 286 -2.21 -17.51 21.09
C GLU A 286 -1.25 -16.54 20.40
N PRO A 287 -1.68 -15.80 19.36
CA PRO A 287 -0.88 -14.75 18.76
C PRO A 287 -0.63 -13.62 19.76
N HIS A 288 0.59 -13.10 19.75
CA HIS A 288 0.94 -11.93 20.56
C HIS A 288 0.13 -10.69 20.12
N GLN A 289 -0.44 -9.97 21.09
CA GLN A 289 -1.17 -8.74 20.83
C GLN A 289 -0.23 -7.54 20.82
N HIS A 290 0.15 -7.11 19.63
CA HIS A 290 0.72 -5.78 19.43
C HIS A 290 -0.41 -4.78 19.12
N ASN A 291 -0.40 -3.64 19.81
CA ASN A 291 -1.16 -2.46 19.38
C ASN A 291 -0.72 -2.09 17.95
N LEU A 292 -1.67 -1.94 17.02
CA LEU A 292 -1.40 -1.64 15.61
C LEU A 292 -1.54 -0.13 15.26
N GLY A 293 -1.76 0.73 16.26
CA GLY A 293 -1.72 2.19 16.12
C GLY A 293 -0.36 2.71 15.66
N GLN A 294 -0.17 4.03 15.61
CA GLN A 294 1.05 4.63 15.03
C GLN A 294 1.82 5.38 16.12
N GLY A 295 3.02 4.87 16.44
CA GLY A 295 3.79 5.23 17.64
C GLY A 295 4.67 4.06 18.10
N GLU A 296 5.16 4.10 19.34
CA GLU A 296 6.09 3.11 19.90
C GLU A 296 5.52 1.67 19.91
N VAL A 297 6.39 0.65 19.93
CA VAL A 297 6.03 -0.76 20.10
C VAL A 297 6.94 -1.47 21.09
N ALA A 298 6.36 -2.11 22.11
CA ALA A 298 7.04 -3.07 22.95
C ALA A 298 6.97 -4.47 22.33
N LEU A 299 8.09 -5.20 22.37
CA LEU A 299 8.26 -6.58 21.90
C LEU A 299 8.80 -7.41 23.06
N ASP A 300 8.07 -8.44 23.50
CA ASP A 300 8.60 -9.40 24.48
C ASP A 300 9.69 -10.27 23.84
N ALA A 301 10.50 -10.97 24.66
CA ALA A 301 11.56 -11.85 24.19
C ALA A 301 11.10 -12.83 23.10
N GLY A 302 11.72 -12.78 21.92
CA GLY A 302 11.36 -13.63 20.77
C GLY A 302 10.08 -13.23 20.01
N GLN A 303 9.38 -12.16 20.41
CA GLN A 303 8.38 -11.51 19.54
C GLN A 303 9.06 -10.58 18.54
N GLY A 304 8.38 -10.35 17.41
CA GLY A 304 8.84 -9.41 16.40
C GLY A 304 7.78 -9.04 15.38
N LEU A 305 8.15 -8.09 14.54
CA LEU A 305 7.35 -7.59 13.42
C LEU A 305 8.14 -7.75 12.12
N SER A 306 7.43 -8.11 11.05
CA SER A 306 7.99 -8.41 9.73
C SER A 306 7.29 -7.58 8.65
N TRP A 307 8.02 -6.64 8.04
CA TRP A 307 7.51 -5.77 6.99
C TRP A 307 8.01 -6.22 5.62
N LEU A 308 7.20 -6.01 4.58
CA LEU A 308 7.67 -6.02 3.20
C LEU A 308 7.91 -4.58 2.77
N VAL A 309 9.16 -4.25 2.47
CA VAL A 309 9.61 -2.88 2.19
C VAL A 309 10.34 -2.79 0.86
N TRP A 310 10.09 -1.72 0.12
CA TRP A 310 10.97 -1.32 -0.98
C TRP A 310 12.27 -0.76 -0.39
N ALA A 311 13.36 -1.51 -0.54
CA ALA A 311 14.69 -1.12 -0.10
C ALA A 311 15.51 -0.65 -1.30
N HIS A 312 16.13 0.52 -1.17
CA HIS A 312 17.04 1.06 -2.18
C HIS A 312 18.48 0.58 -1.93
N GLN A 313 19.32 0.55 -2.98
CA GLN A 313 20.75 0.15 -2.91
C GLN A 313 21.62 0.94 -1.89
N ASP A 314 21.16 2.14 -1.52
CA ASP A 314 21.81 3.07 -0.58
C ASP A 314 21.05 3.20 0.75
N ALA A 315 20.03 2.36 0.97
CA ALA A 315 19.18 2.45 2.15
C ALA A 315 19.85 1.93 3.42
N HIS A 316 19.56 2.62 4.53
CA HIS A 316 19.92 2.21 5.88
C HIS A 316 18.65 2.05 6.73
N LEU A 317 18.63 1.04 7.60
CA LEU A 317 17.67 0.98 8.70
C LEU A 317 18.24 1.75 9.88
N GLN A 318 17.51 2.77 10.35
CA GLN A 318 17.76 3.47 11.61
C GLN A 318 16.71 3.04 12.64
N LEU A 319 17.17 2.57 13.80
CA LEU A 319 16.31 2.26 14.96
C LEU A 319 16.64 3.19 16.13
N GLU A 320 15.61 3.58 16.87
CA GLU A 320 15.66 4.20 18.19
C GLU A 320 15.01 3.23 19.18
N VAL A 321 15.78 2.69 20.12
CA VAL A 321 15.38 1.54 20.95
C VAL A 321 15.60 1.83 22.44
N GLU A 322 14.65 1.43 23.28
CA GLU A 322 14.75 1.46 24.73
C GLU A 322 14.58 0.04 25.27
N ALA A 323 15.58 -0.44 26.00
CA ALA A 323 15.59 -1.78 26.59
C ALA A 323 16.58 -1.86 27.76
N GLU A 324 16.53 -2.95 28.52
CA GLU A 324 17.48 -3.20 29.60
C GLU A 324 18.91 -3.54 29.10
N PRO A 325 19.96 -3.34 29.91
CA PRO A 325 21.32 -3.70 29.53
C PRO A 325 21.50 -5.22 29.41
N GLY A 326 21.82 -5.70 28.21
CA GLY A 326 21.87 -7.12 27.85
C GLY A 326 20.79 -7.52 26.83
N CYS A 327 19.68 -6.78 26.79
CA CYS A 327 18.66 -6.86 25.74
C CYS A 327 19.09 -6.05 24.50
N GLY A 328 18.45 -6.30 23.36
CA GLY A 328 18.67 -5.48 22.16
C GLY A 328 18.05 -6.08 20.89
N PRO A 329 17.97 -5.30 19.79
CA PRO A 329 17.30 -5.71 18.58
C PRO A 329 18.08 -6.79 17.80
N ARG A 330 17.35 -7.80 17.34
CA ARG A 330 17.74 -8.67 16.23
C ARG A 330 17.07 -8.19 14.95
N VAL A 331 17.87 -7.93 13.92
CA VAL A 331 17.40 -7.47 12.60
C VAL A 331 17.72 -8.54 11.57
N ARG A 332 16.68 -9.04 10.88
CA ARG A 332 16.83 -9.95 9.74
C ARG A 332 16.32 -9.29 8.46
N LEU A 333 17.06 -9.42 7.35
CA LEU A 333 16.59 -9.06 6.02
C LEU A 333 16.63 -10.27 5.09
N GLU A 334 15.51 -10.55 4.44
CA GLU A 334 15.39 -11.57 3.39
C GLU A 334 15.12 -10.92 2.03
N ARG A 335 15.64 -11.54 0.96
CA ARG A 335 15.47 -11.12 -0.43
C ARG A 335 15.12 -12.32 -1.31
N GLU A 336 14.45 -12.09 -2.43
CA GLU A 336 14.25 -13.12 -3.46
C GLU A 336 15.58 -13.42 -4.15
N GLU A 337 15.88 -14.70 -4.42
CA GLU A 337 17.07 -15.12 -5.19
C GLU A 337 16.71 -15.81 -6.53
N GLY A 338 15.43 -15.77 -6.90
CA GLY A 338 14.89 -16.31 -8.15
C GLY A 338 14.15 -17.64 -7.98
N GLU A 339 13.41 -18.04 -9.01
CA GLU A 339 12.65 -19.32 -9.08
C GLU A 339 11.73 -19.61 -7.87
N GLY A 340 11.19 -18.56 -7.23
CA GLY A 340 10.32 -18.67 -6.05
C GLY A 340 11.07 -18.82 -4.72
N THR A 341 12.40 -18.80 -4.76
CA THR A 341 13.26 -18.90 -3.57
C THR A 341 13.52 -17.54 -2.93
N VAL A 342 13.68 -17.56 -1.61
CA VAL A 342 13.98 -16.40 -0.77
C VAL A 342 15.09 -16.81 0.19
N ALA A 343 16.07 -15.93 0.40
CA ALA A 343 17.23 -16.17 1.26
C ALA A 343 17.47 -15.02 2.24
N THR A 344 18.10 -15.32 3.38
CA THR A 344 18.51 -14.33 4.38
C THR A 344 19.81 -13.65 3.93
N ALA A 345 19.75 -12.34 3.70
CA ALA A 345 20.91 -11.51 3.34
C ALA A 345 21.53 -10.76 4.55
N LEU A 346 20.78 -10.63 5.65
CA LEU A 346 21.25 -10.11 6.93
C LEU A 346 20.55 -10.86 8.07
N ASP A 347 21.28 -11.27 9.11
CA ASP A 347 20.75 -11.63 10.43
C ASP A 347 21.79 -11.15 11.46
N ASP A 348 21.52 -10.04 12.14
CA ASP A 348 22.44 -9.37 13.08
C ASP A 348 21.73 -9.10 14.42
N VAL A 349 22.46 -9.23 15.53
CA VAL A 349 21.96 -9.02 16.90
C VAL A 349 22.85 -7.98 17.59
N ARG A 350 22.26 -6.86 18.00
CA ARG A 350 22.99 -5.81 18.72
C ARG A 350 22.55 -5.70 20.16
N VAL A 351 23.32 -6.33 21.04
CA VAL A 351 23.18 -6.20 22.49
C VAL A 351 23.40 -4.74 22.92
N LEU A 352 22.44 -4.16 23.64
CA LEU A 352 22.57 -2.85 24.26
C LEU A 352 23.30 -2.99 25.60
N VAL A 353 24.33 -2.17 25.82
CA VAL A 353 25.33 -2.37 26.87
C VAL A 353 25.22 -1.34 28.00
N LYS A 354 25.82 -1.65 29.16
CA LYS A 354 25.59 -0.91 30.42
C LYS A 354 26.06 0.54 30.35
N GLY A 355 25.11 1.46 30.21
CA GLY A 355 25.40 2.90 30.32
C GLY A 355 24.20 3.81 30.49
N ARG A 356 23.04 3.51 29.87
CA ARG A 356 21.86 4.39 29.88
C ARG A 356 20.57 3.60 29.87
N GLY A 357 19.63 4.01 30.73
CA GLY A 357 18.19 3.71 30.59
C GLY A 357 17.48 4.78 29.75
N ASP A 358 18.21 5.36 28.78
CA ASP A 358 17.73 6.35 27.82
C ASP A 358 17.62 5.67 26.44
N THR A 359 16.74 6.18 25.58
CA THR A 359 16.57 5.68 24.21
C THR A 359 17.88 5.75 23.40
N GLN A 360 18.20 4.65 22.71
CA GLN A 360 19.47 4.43 22.01
C GLN A 360 19.28 4.33 20.50
N THR A 361 19.94 5.22 19.73
CA THR A 361 19.96 5.15 18.27
C THR A 361 21.05 4.21 17.75
N THR A 362 20.71 3.33 16.81
CA THR A 362 21.59 2.36 16.13
C THR A 362 21.14 2.16 14.67
N SER A 363 22.05 1.84 13.75
CA SER A 363 21.73 1.70 12.32
C SER A 363 22.48 0.60 11.56
N TRP A 364 21.82 0.01 10.57
CA TRP A 364 22.35 -0.99 9.63
C TRP A 364 22.34 -0.43 8.22
N LYS A 365 23.38 -0.71 7.42
CA LYS A 365 23.24 -0.64 5.96
C LYS A 365 22.45 -1.87 5.50
N LEU A 366 21.48 -1.69 4.60
CA LEU A 366 20.76 -2.83 4.01
C LEU A 366 21.63 -3.45 2.90
N PRO A 367 21.85 -4.78 2.88
CA PRO A 367 22.67 -5.45 1.86
C PRO A 367 21.87 -5.66 0.56
N VAL A 368 21.60 -4.55 -0.11
CA VAL A 368 20.77 -4.47 -1.33
C VAL A 368 21.64 -3.93 -2.46
N GLU A 369 21.67 -4.64 -3.58
CA GLU A 369 22.54 -4.33 -4.73
C GLU A 369 21.80 -3.51 -5.80
N GLU A 370 20.50 -3.78 -5.98
CA GLU A 370 19.57 -3.02 -6.82
C GLU A 370 18.24 -2.84 -6.06
N ASP A 371 17.50 -1.76 -6.36
CA ASP A 371 16.26 -1.42 -5.67
C ASP A 371 15.21 -2.56 -5.75
N ALA A 372 14.83 -3.12 -4.59
CA ALA A 372 14.08 -4.38 -4.53
C ALA A 372 13.07 -4.44 -3.36
N ILE A 373 12.10 -5.33 -3.47
CA ILE A 373 11.23 -5.71 -2.36
C ILE A 373 12.00 -6.68 -1.46
N THR A 374 12.16 -6.30 -0.20
CA THR A 374 12.83 -7.10 0.82
C THR A 374 11.88 -7.32 1.99
N ARG A 375 12.06 -8.44 2.70
CA ARG A 375 11.37 -8.68 3.96
C ARG A 375 12.30 -8.30 5.10
N LEU A 376 11.86 -7.36 5.93
CA LEU A 376 12.64 -6.82 7.05
C LEU A 376 11.95 -7.18 8.36
N GLU A 377 12.60 -8.03 9.17
CA GLU A 377 12.15 -8.44 10.49
C GLU A 377 12.92 -7.71 11.59
N ILE A 378 12.23 -7.32 12.66
CA ILE A 378 12.83 -6.83 13.90
C ILE A 378 12.24 -7.62 15.07
N PHE A 379 13.10 -8.23 15.88
CA PHE A 379 12.74 -8.96 17.10
C PHE A 379 13.43 -8.38 18.34
N ALA A 380 12.83 -8.60 19.51
CA ALA A 380 13.59 -8.56 20.77
C ALA A 380 14.53 -9.76 20.82
N GLY A 381 15.83 -9.52 21.01
CA GLY A 381 16.85 -10.57 21.05
C GLY A 381 16.71 -11.52 22.25
N GLU A 382 17.31 -12.70 22.13
CA GLU A 382 17.21 -13.80 23.11
C GLU A 382 17.79 -13.46 24.50
N GLY A 383 18.52 -12.35 24.63
CA GLY A 383 19.04 -11.84 25.92
C GLY A 383 18.06 -10.94 26.70
N CYS A 384 16.88 -10.64 26.16
CA CYS A 384 15.86 -9.81 26.81
C CYS A 384 15.07 -10.62 27.85
N GLN A 385 14.93 -10.08 29.06
CA GLN A 385 14.04 -10.57 30.12
C GLN A 385 12.81 -9.67 30.26
N GLU A 386 13.02 -8.35 30.13
CA GLU A 386 11.98 -7.33 30.01
C GLU A 386 11.72 -6.93 28.53
N PRO A 387 10.56 -6.33 28.19
CA PRO A 387 10.21 -6.02 26.80
C PRO A 387 11.09 -4.94 26.16
N MET A 388 11.51 -5.17 24.91
CA MET A 388 12.24 -4.19 24.11
C MET A 388 11.28 -3.21 23.44
N THR A 389 11.44 -1.90 23.66
CA THR A 389 10.60 -0.87 23.04
C THR A 389 11.30 -0.21 21.84
N LEU A 390 10.73 -0.33 20.65
CA LEU A 390 11.11 0.49 19.49
C LEU A 390 10.34 1.81 19.53
N LYS A 391 11.06 2.93 19.57
CA LYS A 391 10.50 4.30 19.56
C LYS A 391 10.57 4.97 18.19
N GLY A 392 11.52 4.53 17.36
CA GLY A 392 11.67 4.90 15.97
C GLY A 392 12.21 3.72 15.18
N ALA A 393 11.66 3.48 13.99
CA ALA A 393 12.19 2.49 13.06
C ALA A 393 11.94 3.01 11.63
N ARG A 394 13.00 3.34 10.90
CA ARG A 394 12.91 4.02 9.61
C ARG A 394 13.91 3.46 8.60
N VAL A 395 13.45 3.18 7.40
CA VAL A 395 14.32 3.11 6.22
C VAL A 395 14.63 4.55 5.82
N VAL A 396 15.91 4.89 5.79
CA VAL A 396 16.43 6.22 5.47
C VAL A 396 17.48 6.14 4.37
N ARG A 397 17.70 7.26 3.68
CA ARG A 397 18.70 7.42 2.62
C ARG A 397 19.51 8.69 2.86
N GLU A 398 20.74 8.71 2.39
CA GLU A 398 21.66 9.85 2.54
C GLU A 398 21.17 11.09 1.76
N GLY A 399 21.41 12.28 2.32
CA GLY A 399 21.05 13.57 1.74
C GLY A 399 19.71 14.13 2.23
N SER A 400 19.25 15.17 1.53
CA SER A 400 17.99 15.87 1.80
C SER A 400 16.99 15.69 0.65
N LEU A 401 15.70 15.87 0.94
CA LEU A 401 14.68 15.95 -0.11
C LEU A 401 14.85 17.25 -0.92
N PRO A 402 14.50 17.26 -2.23
CA PRO A 402 14.46 18.50 -3.00
C PRO A 402 13.53 19.54 -2.37
N GLU A 403 13.90 20.81 -2.44
CA GLU A 403 13.01 21.91 -2.03
C GLU A 403 11.96 22.20 -3.12
N MET A 404 10.69 22.29 -2.71
CA MET A 404 9.62 22.87 -3.52
C MET A 404 9.52 24.38 -3.20
N PRO A 405 9.21 25.25 -4.19
CA PRO A 405 8.98 26.67 -3.92
C PRO A 405 7.88 26.90 -2.87
N GLU A 406 8.11 27.82 -1.92
CA GLU A 406 7.13 28.18 -0.86
C GLU A 406 5.75 28.56 -1.42
N THR A 407 5.74 29.19 -2.60
CA THR A 407 4.53 29.55 -3.35
C THR A 407 4.74 29.29 -4.83
N ILE A 408 3.75 28.68 -5.48
CA ILE A 408 3.65 28.62 -6.94
C ILE A 408 2.62 29.69 -7.37
N GLU A 409 2.98 30.52 -8.34
CA GLU A 409 2.06 31.53 -8.89
C GLU A 409 0.90 30.83 -9.62
N PRO A 410 -0.39 31.15 -9.34
CA PRO A 410 -1.51 30.47 -9.96
C PRO A 410 -1.58 30.65 -11.49
N PRO A 411 -1.90 29.59 -12.26
CA PRO A 411 -2.04 29.68 -13.70
C PRO A 411 -3.28 30.50 -14.08
N ARG A 412 -3.08 31.59 -14.81
CA ARG A 412 -4.18 32.46 -15.27
C ARG A 412 -5.14 31.70 -16.20
N TYR A 413 -4.64 30.75 -16.96
CA TYR A 413 -5.43 29.93 -17.87
C TYR A 413 -5.20 28.45 -17.57
N VAL A 414 -6.24 27.63 -17.64
CA VAL A 414 -6.12 26.18 -17.53
C VAL A 414 -6.81 25.50 -18.73
N LEU A 415 -6.07 24.61 -19.39
CA LEU A 415 -6.51 23.80 -20.51
C LEU A 415 -6.38 22.32 -20.16
N PHE A 416 -7.49 21.58 -20.20
CA PHE A 416 -7.47 20.12 -20.22
C PHE A 416 -7.67 19.66 -21.67
N TRP A 417 -6.73 18.87 -22.20
CA TRP A 417 -6.85 18.18 -23.49
C TRP A 417 -6.93 16.69 -23.21
N VAL A 418 -8.15 16.15 -23.27
CA VAL A 418 -8.44 14.74 -22.94
C VAL A 418 -8.69 13.98 -24.24
N ILE A 419 -7.95 12.90 -24.42
CA ILE A 419 -7.96 12.10 -25.65
C ILE A 419 -8.72 10.79 -25.39
N ASP A 420 -9.67 10.42 -26.24
CA ASP A 420 -10.52 9.23 -26.09
C ASP A 420 -9.76 7.95 -26.54
N THR A 421 -9.75 6.92 -25.69
CA THR A 421 -9.02 5.63 -25.84
C THR A 421 -7.49 5.64 -26.09
N LEU A 422 -6.77 6.75 -25.88
CA LEU A 422 -5.31 6.81 -26.06
C LEU A 422 -4.52 6.08 -24.95
N ARG A 423 -3.82 4.99 -25.33
CA ARG A 423 -2.87 4.26 -24.48
C ARG A 423 -1.54 5.00 -24.32
N ALA A 424 -0.89 4.84 -23.18
CA ALA A 424 0.44 5.39 -22.91
C ALA A 424 1.55 4.78 -23.80
N ASP A 425 1.49 3.47 -24.09
CA ASP A 425 2.50 2.73 -24.87
C ASP A 425 2.50 3.07 -26.37
N TYR A 426 1.51 3.85 -26.83
CA TYR A 426 1.46 4.40 -28.18
C TYR A 426 2.01 5.84 -28.28
N LEU A 427 2.64 6.38 -27.22
CA LEU A 427 3.37 7.65 -27.27
C LEU A 427 4.89 7.47 -27.07
N PRO A 428 5.74 8.14 -27.88
CA PRO A 428 7.20 8.05 -27.79
C PRO A 428 7.80 8.89 -26.64
N ILE A 429 7.17 8.85 -25.47
CA ILE A 429 7.55 9.61 -24.26
C ILE A 429 8.30 8.70 -23.28
N HIS A 430 7.66 7.58 -22.89
CA HIS A 430 8.22 6.58 -21.97
C HIS A 430 8.43 5.21 -22.64
N PHE A 431 8.06 5.07 -23.91
CA PHE A 431 7.98 3.79 -24.62
C PHE A 431 8.62 3.86 -26.00
N GLU A 432 9.21 2.74 -26.45
CA GLU A 432 9.61 2.56 -27.83
C GLU A 432 8.38 2.25 -28.71
N THR A 433 8.04 3.17 -29.60
CA THR A 433 6.89 3.03 -30.51
C THR A 433 7.19 3.68 -31.86
N ASN A 434 6.56 3.20 -32.93
CA ASN A 434 6.67 3.83 -34.25
C ASN A 434 5.68 4.99 -34.46
N VAL A 435 4.82 5.29 -33.47
CA VAL A 435 3.85 6.39 -33.54
C VAL A 435 4.54 7.75 -33.47
N GLN A 436 4.25 8.58 -34.46
CA GLN A 436 4.70 9.97 -34.51
C GLN A 436 3.72 10.86 -33.73
N ALA A 437 4.11 11.23 -32.52
CA ALA A 437 3.43 12.23 -31.69
C ALA A 437 4.43 13.31 -31.17
N PRO A 438 5.03 14.11 -32.08
CA PRO A 438 6.07 15.08 -31.73
C PRO A 438 5.59 16.24 -30.85
N ASN A 439 4.32 16.65 -30.92
CA ASN A 439 3.82 17.79 -30.15
C ASN A 439 3.55 17.41 -28.68
N LEU A 440 3.00 16.22 -28.44
CA LEU A 440 2.84 15.62 -27.11
C LEU A 440 4.20 15.24 -26.51
N LYS A 441 5.15 14.75 -27.31
CA LYS A 441 6.53 14.54 -26.86
C LYS A 441 7.20 15.84 -26.43
N ARG A 442 7.08 16.90 -27.24
CA ARG A 442 7.58 18.25 -26.89
C ARG A 442 6.92 18.77 -25.60
N LEU A 443 5.63 18.49 -25.37
CA LEU A 443 4.95 18.88 -24.12
C LEU A 443 5.56 18.21 -22.88
N ALA A 444 5.85 16.90 -22.95
CA ALA A 444 6.50 16.16 -21.87
C ALA A 444 7.94 16.64 -21.64
N ASP A 445 8.71 16.85 -22.72
CA ASP A 445 10.10 17.36 -22.66
C ASP A 445 10.20 18.77 -22.06
N GLU A 446 9.12 19.55 -22.12
CA GLU A 446 9.04 20.91 -21.59
C GLU A 446 8.33 21.02 -20.24
N GLY A 447 7.73 19.94 -19.73
CA GLY A 447 6.92 19.92 -18.50
C GLY A 447 7.20 18.72 -17.59
N VAL A 448 6.16 18.20 -16.94
CA VAL A 448 6.20 17.01 -16.07
C VAL A 448 5.35 15.90 -16.67
N SER A 449 5.88 14.68 -16.82
CA SER A 449 5.11 13.51 -17.24
C SER A 449 5.27 12.33 -16.27
N PHE A 450 4.21 11.55 -16.12
CA PHE A 450 4.17 10.39 -15.22
C PHE A 450 4.36 9.10 -16.03
N GLU A 451 5.37 8.31 -15.64
CA GLU A 451 5.73 7.04 -16.29
C GLU A 451 4.60 6.00 -16.12
N VAL A 452 3.92 6.01 -14.97
CA VAL A 452 2.76 5.16 -14.65
C VAL A 452 1.60 6.04 -14.19
N ALA A 453 0.55 6.15 -15.01
CA ALA A 453 -0.68 6.86 -14.67
C ALA A 453 -1.91 6.03 -15.09
N TYR A 454 -2.84 5.82 -14.15
CA TYR A 454 -4.03 4.98 -14.38
C TYR A 454 -5.35 5.74 -14.34
N VAL A 455 -6.28 5.29 -15.17
CA VAL A 455 -7.71 5.62 -15.08
C VAL A 455 -8.48 4.65 -14.19
N GLN A 456 -9.47 5.17 -13.46
CA GLN A 456 -10.22 4.41 -12.47
C GLN A 456 -11.44 3.65 -13.06
N GLY A 457 -11.54 3.60 -14.40
CA GLY A 457 -12.53 2.84 -15.15
C GLY A 457 -12.01 2.49 -16.54
N THR A 458 -12.45 1.37 -17.11
CA THR A 458 -11.98 0.91 -18.44
C THR A 458 -12.93 1.23 -19.58
N GLU A 459 -13.75 2.25 -19.38
CA GLU A 459 -14.66 2.85 -20.33
C GLU A 459 -14.95 4.29 -19.87
N SER A 460 -15.35 5.16 -20.80
CA SER A 460 -15.40 6.60 -20.57
C SER A 460 -16.24 7.04 -19.38
N ARG A 461 -17.28 6.28 -18.98
CA ARG A 461 -18.22 6.75 -17.94
C ARG A 461 -17.58 6.78 -16.58
N ALA A 462 -17.00 5.67 -16.13
CA ALA A 462 -16.33 5.59 -14.84
C ALA A 462 -15.10 6.50 -14.81
N SER A 463 -14.36 6.60 -15.91
CA SER A 463 -13.15 7.43 -15.99
C SER A 463 -13.43 8.94 -15.99
N HIS A 464 -14.28 9.46 -16.89
CA HIS A 464 -14.66 10.88 -16.88
C HIS A 464 -15.31 11.27 -15.55
N ALA A 465 -16.12 10.39 -14.95
CA ALA A 465 -16.69 10.65 -13.63
C ALA A 465 -15.62 10.68 -12.51
N SER A 466 -14.54 9.91 -12.63
CA SER A 466 -13.39 9.95 -11.69
C SER A 466 -12.59 11.24 -11.86
N LEU A 467 -12.12 11.53 -13.08
CA LEU A 467 -11.36 12.74 -13.43
C LEU A 467 -12.08 14.04 -13.03
N PHE A 468 -13.38 14.14 -13.29
CA PHE A 468 -14.16 15.34 -12.96
C PHE A 468 -14.45 15.48 -11.47
N SER A 469 -14.39 14.41 -10.66
CA SER A 469 -14.80 14.44 -9.25
C SER A 469 -13.69 14.25 -8.23
N GLY A 470 -12.52 13.73 -8.62
CA GLY A 470 -11.43 13.36 -7.71
C GLY A 470 -11.78 12.20 -6.77
N LEU A 471 -12.65 11.29 -7.21
CA LEU A 471 -13.18 10.15 -6.45
C LEU A 471 -13.05 8.84 -7.23
N TYR A 472 -13.00 7.70 -6.55
CA TYR A 472 -13.12 6.38 -7.19
C TYR A 472 -14.62 6.04 -7.52
N PRO A 473 -14.91 5.09 -8.43
CA PRO A 473 -16.25 4.82 -8.95
C PRO A 473 -17.37 4.56 -7.94
N ASN A 474 -17.01 3.96 -6.82
CA ASN A 474 -17.88 3.71 -5.67
C ASN A 474 -18.33 4.99 -4.95
N ARG A 475 -17.50 6.06 -4.93
CA ARG A 475 -17.79 7.32 -4.21
C ARG A 475 -18.50 8.35 -5.09
N HIS A 476 -18.16 8.48 -6.37
CA HIS A 476 -18.95 9.32 -7.29
C HIS A 476 -20.23 8.66 -7.82
N GLY A 477 -20.40 7.34 -7.63
CA GLY A 477 -21.64 6.61 -7.94
C GLY A 477 -21.75 6.05 -9.36
N VAL A 478 -20.66 6.00 -10.12
CA VAL A 478 -20.61 5.40 -11.48
C VAL A 478 -19.77 4.12 -11.50
N ALA A 479 -19.95 3.27 -10.49
CA ALA A 479 -19.45 1.90 -10.47
C ALA A 479 -20.30 0.94 -11.34
N GLY A 480 -20.89 1.44 -12.42
CA GLY A 480 -21.92 0.77 -13.22
C GLY A 480 -22.74 1.78 -14.00
N ARG A 481 -24.01 1.46 -14.31
CA ARG A 481 -24.89 2.29 -15.15
C ARG A 481 -25.41 3.60 -14.49
N GLY A 482 -24.80 4.05 -13.39
CA GLY A 482 -25.16 5.30 -12.68
C GLY A 482 -24.72 6.59 -13.38
N LYS A 483 -24.99 7.73 -12.73
CA LYS A 483 -24.50 9.08 -13.03
C LYS A 483 -23.71 9.63 -11.83
N VAL A 484 -22.94 10.71 -11.98
CA VAL A 484 -22.32 11.36 -10.81
C VAL A 484 -23.42 11.91 -9.90
N ARG A 485 -23.29 11.63 -8.59
CA ARG A 485 -24.28 12.03 -7.58
C ARG A 485 -24.43 13.55 -7.51
N ASP A 486 -25.60 14.01 -7.08
CA ASP A 486 -25.94 15.44 -7.07
C ASP A 486 -25.22 16.23 -5.95
N ASP A 487 -24.80 15.55 -4.87
CA ASP A 487 -24.02 16.10 -3.75
C ASP A 487 -22.50 16.12 -3.99
N VAL A 488 -21.99 15.32 -4.94
CA VAL A 488 -20.56 15.26 -5.26
C VAL A 488 -20.12 16.51 -6.02
N ARG A 489 -19.18 17.28 -5.47
CA ARG A 489 -18.61 18.48 -6.12
C ARG A 489 -17.61 18.09 -7.22
N VAL A 490 -17.71 18.71 -8.39
CA VAL A 490 -16.85 18.44 -9.57
C VAL A 490 -15.98 19.62 -9.98
N VAL A 491 -14.89 19.36 -10.72
CA VAL A 491 -13.78 20.27 -11.06
C VAL A 491 -14.21 21.68 -11.48
N GLN A 492 -15.19 21.83 -12.38
CA GLN A 492 -15.65 23.14 -12.85
C GLN A 492 -16.30 23.99 -11.73
N GLN A 493 -16.80 23.38 -10.65
CA GLN A 493 -17.31 24.10 -9.48
C GLN A 493 -16.17 24.64 -8.60
N PHE A 494 -14.95 24.12 -8.69
CA PHE A 494 -13.79 24.71 -8.00
C PHE A 494 -13.28 25.93 -8.76
N PHE A 495 -13.19 25.83 -10.09
CA PHE A 495 -12.85 26.95 -10.96
C PHE A 495 -13.83 28.13 -10.85
N LYS A 496 -15.14 27.87 -10.71
CA LYS A 496 -16.12 28.94 -10.52
C LYS A 496 -16.01 29.68 -9.19
N ASP A 497 -15.70 28.98 -8.10
CA ASP A 497 -15.45 29.63 -6.81
C ASP A 497 -14.16 30.46 -6.82
N ALA A 498 -13.23 30.15 -7.74
CA ALA A 498 -12.01 30.92 -8.01
C ALA A 498 -12.18 32.05 -9.06
N ASP A 499 -13.39 32.37 -9.50
CA ASP A 499 -13.73 33.39 -10.52
C ASP A 499 -13.17 33.15 -11.95
N TYR A 500 -12.94 31.88 -12.32
CA TYR A 500 -12.57 31.51 -13.70
C TYR A 500 -13.82 31.35 -14.57
N ARG A 501 -13.81 31.90 -15.79
CA ARG A 501 -14.82 31.57 -16.82
C ARG A 501 -14.64 30.11 -17.23
N THR A 502 -15.71 29.30 -17.26
CA THR A 502 -15.59 27.84 -17.50
C THR A 502 -16.24 27.39 -18.81
N ALA A 503 -15.49 26.65 -19.63
CA ALA A 503 -15.97 26.09 -20.89
C ALA A 503 -15.64 24.60 -21.07
N MET A 504 -16.60 23.84 -21.61
CA MET A 504 -16.44 22.43 -21.94
C MET A 504 -16.90 22.14 -23.37
N TYR A 505 -15.98 21.74 -24.22
CA TYR A 505 -16.28 21.19 -25.53
C TYR A 505 -15.83 19.72 -25.55
N SER A 506 -16.70 18.80 -25.95
CA SER A 506 -16.34 17.38 -26.00
C SER A 506 -16.96 16.64 -27.17
N SER A 507 -16.14 15.83 -27.83
CA SER A 507 -16.56 14.80 -28.79
C SER A 507 -16.77 13.43 -28.16
N ASN A 508 -16.45 13.22 -26.87
CA ASN A 508 -16.87 12.02 -26.13
C ASN A 508 -18.32 12.18 -25.63
N GLY A 509 -19.21 11.24 -25.96
CA GLY A 509 -20.65 11.35 -25.67
C GLY A 509 -21.03 11.20 -24.19
N TYR A 510 -20.17 10.60 -23.35
CA TYR A 510 -20.42 10.40 -21.93
C TYR A 510 -19.98 11.59 -21.06
N ALA A 511 -19.03 12.39 -21.55
CA ALA A 511 -18.67 13.71 -21.01
C ALA A 511 -19.81 14.72 -21.19
N SER A 512 -20.94 14.50 -20.50
CA SER A 512 -22.22 15.15 -20.82
C SER A 512 -23.22 15.16 -19.67
N HIS A 513 -24.44 15.65 -19.96
CA HIS A 513 -25.58 15.58 -19.05
C HIS A 513 -25.92 14.15 -18.59
N LEU A 514 -25.58 13.12 -19.37
CA LEU A 514 -25.83 11.70 -19.04
C LEU A 514 -25.10 11.25 -17.76
N LEU A 515 -23.94 11.83 -17.48
CA LEU A 515 -23.18 11.61 -16.25
C LEU A 515 -23.36 12.71 -15.19
N ASN A 516 -24.29 13.64 -15.39
CA ASN A 516 -24.48 14.86 -14.58
C ASN A 516 -23.37 15.93 -14.75
N LEU A 517 -22.52 15.82 -15.78
CA LEU A 517 -21.34 16.68 -15.93
C LEU A 517 -21.61 18.03 -16.63
N ARG A 518 -22.80 18.24 -17.23
CA ARG A 518 -23.21 19.54 -17.83
C ARG A 518 -23.32 20.68 -16.80
N ARG A 519 -23.56 20.38 -15.53
CA ARG A 519 -23.78 21.39 -14.47
C ARG A 519 -22.56 22.30 -14.30
N ALA A 520 -22.81 23.53 -13.86
CA ALA A 520 -21.80 24.54 -13.51
C ALA A 520 -20.82 25.00 -14.62
N TRP A 521 -21.00 24.64 -15.90
CA TRP A 521 -20.25 25.24 -17.02
C TRP A 521 -20.95 26.47 -17.60
N ASP A 522 -20.21 27.55 -17.86
CA ASP A 522 -20.72 28.76 -18.54
C ASP A 522 -20.98 28.50 -20.02
N ALA A 523 -19.96 28.01 -20.73
CA ALA A 523 -20.09 27.50 -22.09
C ALA A 523 -20.00 25.97 -22.09
N TYR A 524 -20.82 25.31 -22.91
CA TYR A 524 -20.78 23.87 -23.08
C TYR A 524 -21.26 23.49 -24.48
N GLN A 525 -20.61 22.50 -25.09
CA GLN A 525 -21.14 21.76 -26.23
C GLN A 525 -20.69 20.29 -26.13
N ASN A 526 -21.55 19.34 -26.50
CA ASN A 526 -21.14 17.96 -26.72
C ASN A 526 -21.45 17.57 -28.16
N ASN A 527 -20.40 17.42 -28.95
CA ASN A 527 -20.46 17.44 -30.40
C ASN A 527 -21.14 16.18 -30.99
N ILE A 528 -21.16 15.06 -30.26
CA ILE A 528 -21.98 13.89 -30.61
C ILE A 528 -23.47 14.21 -30.47
N HIS A 529 -23.88 14.78 -29.33
CA HIS A 529 -25.31 15.06 -29.08
C HIS A 529 -25.84 16.21 -29.95
N GLU A 530 -25.01 17.21 -30.24
CA GLU A 530 -25.33 18.33 -31.15
C GLU A 530 -25.09 18.00 -32.64
N GLN A 531 -24.61 16.79 -32.96
CA GLN A 531 -24.36 16.29 -34.33
C GLN A 531 -23.42 17.15 -35.18
N THR A 532 -22.38 17.73 -34.56
CA THR A 532 -21.34 18.50 -35.26
C THR A 532 -20.14 17.64 -35.64
N ALA A 533 -19.13 18.23 -36.29
CA ALA A 533 -17.82 17.60 -36.46
C ALA A 533 -17.21 17.23 -35.09
N LEU A 534 -16.40 16.17 -35.08
CA LEU A 534 -15.91 15.51 -33.85
C LEU A 534 -14.38 15.49 -33.74
N ASP A 535 -13.69 15.66 -34.86
CA ASP A 535 -12.25 15.45 -35.02
C ASP A 535 -11.41 16.43 -34.19
N GLY A 536 -10.19 16.01 -33.84
CA GLY A 536 -9.26 16.81 -33.03
C GLY A 536 -9.00 18.21 -33.58
N MET A 537 -8.94 18.37 -34.91
CA MET A 537 -8.70 19.69 -35.53
C MET A 537 -9.92 20.61 -35.38
N PHE A 538 -11.14 20.09 -35.54
CA PHE A 538 -12.36 20.83 -35.20
C PHE A 538 -12.38 21.23 -33.72
N MET A 539 -11.99 20.31 -32.82
CA MET A 539 -11.92 20.57 -31.37
C MET A 539 -10.93 21.67 -31.02
N ALA A 540 -9.71 21.63 -31.55
CA ALA A 540 -8.70 22.67 -31.39
C ALA A 540 -9.24 24.04 -31.83
N ASN A 541 -9.83 24.11 -33.03
CA ASN A 541 -10.39 25.35 -33.57
C ASN A 541 -11.67 25.81 -32.84
N GLN A 542 -12.44 24.91 -32.22
CA GLN A 542 -13.59 25.23 -31.37
C GLN A 542 -13.13 25.85 -30.04
N GLY A 543 -12.10 25.29 -29.43
CA GLY A 543 -11.44 25.86 -28.26
C GLY A 543 -10.86 27.25 -28.53
N LEU A 544 -10.08 27.41 -29.60
CA LEU A 544 -9.45 28.69 -29.96
C LEU A 544 -10.44 29.84 -30.13
N ARG A 545 -11.55 29.64 -30.85
CA ARG A 545 -12.61 30.67 -31.00
C ARG A 545 -13.20 31.11 -29.65
N TRP A 546 -13.25 30.20 -28.66
CA TRP A 546 -13.68 30.54 -27.31
C TRP A 546 -12.56 31.27 -26.54
N VAL A 547 -11.31 30.81 -26.62
CA VAL A 547 -10.14 31.46 -26.01
C VAL A 547 -10.01 32.92 -26.46
N GLU A 548 -10.06 33.19 -27.76
CA GLU A 548 -9.98 34.56 -28.33
C GLU A 548 -11.09 35.49 -27.80
N SER A 549 -12.23 34.93 -27.39
CA SER A 549 -13.38 35.66 -26.82
C SER A 549 -13.30 35.85 -25.29
N ASN A 550 -12.27 35.30 -24.62
CA ASN A 550 -12.18 35.23 -23.16
C ASN A 550 -10.79 35.58 -22.57
N LEU A 551 -9.85 36.07 -23.39
CA LEU A 551 -8.50 36.50 -22.95
C LEU A 551 -8.52 37.60 -21.86
N ASP A 552 -9.65 38.29 -21.70
CA ASP A 552 -9.88 39.36 -20.73
C ASP A 552 -10.00 38.84 -19.28
N HIS A 553 -10.25 37.55 -19.06
CA HIS A 553 -10.39 36.92 -17.73
C HIS A 553 -9.55 35.64 -17.59
N PRO A 554 -9.32 35.17 -16.34
CA PRO A 554 -8.91 33.79 -16.11
C PRO A 554 -9.96 32.81 -16.65
N PHE A 555 -9.51 31.68 -17.21
CA PHE A 555 -10.43 30.66 -17.76
C PHE A 555 -9.98 29.22 -17.53
N PHE A 556 -10.98 28.33 -17.46
CA PHE A 556 -10.80 26.89 -17.51
C PHE A 556 -11.52 26.32 -18.73
N LEU A 557 -10.75 25.70 -19.63
CA LEU A 557 -11.22 25.12 -20.88
C LEU A 557 -10.96 23.62 -20.89
N TYR A 558 -12.02 22.83 -20.98
CA TYR A 558 -11.97 21.39 -21.22
C TYR A 558 -12.23 21.11 -22.70
N LEU A 559 -11.29 20.43 -23.36
CA LEU A 559 -11.40 19.90 -24.72
C LEU A 559 -11.29 18.37 -24.68
N GLY A 560 -12.39 17.68 -24.88
CA GLY A 560 -12.43 16.21 -25.07
C GLY A 560 -12.41 15.85 -26.55
N THR A 561 -11.34 15.25 -27.05
CA THR A 561 -11.17 14.85 -28.46
C THR A 561 -11.46 13.37 -28.65
N ILE A 562 -12.18 13.00 -29.73
CA ILE A 562 -12.58 11.60 -29.96
C ILE A 562 -11.50 10.72 -30.59
N ASP A 563 -10.55 11.26 -31.36
CA ASP A 563 -9.58 10.43 -32.08
C ASP A 563 -8.45 10.05 -31.11
N PRO A 564 -8.12 8.77 -30.85
CA PRO A 564 -8.38 7.58 -31.68
C PRO A 564 -9.50 6.58 -31.26
N HIS A 565 -10.55 6.97 -30.53
CA HIS A 565 -11.70 6.10 -30.25
C HIS A 565 -12.48 5.72 -31.51
N VAL A 566 -12.88 4.44 -31.62
CA VAL A 566 -13.63 3.86 -32.75
C VAL A 566 -14.91 4.65 -33.10
N THR A 567 -15.29 4.92 -34.34
CA THR A 567 -14.81 4.48 -35.66
C THR A 567 -13.40 4.96 -35.98
N TYR A 568 -12.42 4.05 -36.11
CA TYR A 568 -11.06 4.44 -36.48
C TYR A 568 -10.99 4.78 -37.96
N ARG A 569 -10.52 5.97 -38.32
CA ARG A 569 -10.56 6.55 -39.67
C ARG A 569 -9.17 6.63 -40.31
N ARG A 570 -9.17 6.61 -41.65
CA ARG A 570 -7.99 6.84 -42.48
C ARG A 570 -7.81 8.34 -42.73
N HIS A 571 -6.69 8.88 -42.26
CA HIS A 571 -6.16 10.17 -42.70
C HIS A 571 -5.12 9.88 -43.78
N GLU A 572 -5.34 10.37 -45.01
CA GLU A 572 -4.49 10.05 -46.16
C GLU A 572 -3.06 10.60 -45.98
N GLU A 573 -2.92 11.65 -45.18
CA GLU A 573 -1.69 12.34 -44.82
C GLU A 573 -0.78 11.49 -43.92
N TYR A 574 -1.35 10.62 -43.08
CA TYR A 574 -0.64 9.91 -42.00
C TYR A 574 -0.68 8.39 -42.13
N ILE A 575 -1.67 7.80 -42.80
CA ILE A 575 -1.81 6.34 -42.87
C ILE A 575 -0.60 5.65 -43.51
N GLY A 576 0.08 6.31 -44.46
CA GLY A 576 1.28 5.80 -45.13
C GLY A 576 2.53 5.73 -44.23
N LEU A 577 2.50 6.31 -43.03
CA LEU A 577 3.54 6.17 -42.01
C LEU A 577 3.48 4.80 -41.31
N TYR A 578 2.32 4.14 -41.36
CA TYR A 578 2.01 2.94 -40.59
C TYR A 578 1.67 1.74 -41.48
N ASP A 579 0.87 1.95 -42.53
CA ASP A 579 0.35 0.92 -43.40
C ASP A 579 1.03 0.98 -44.78
N THR A 580 2.29 0.54 -44.83
CA THR A 580 3.15 0.64 -46.02
C THR A 580 2.83 -0.39 -47.11
N GLU A 581 2.23 -1.53 -46.75
CA GLU A 581 1.75 -2.53 -47.72
C GLU A 581 0.32 -2.26 -48.22
N PRO A 582 0.01 -2.46 -49.51
CA PRO A 582 -1.35 -2.29 -50.03
C PRO A 582 -2.41 -3.14 -49.30
N TYR A 583 -3.30 -2.48 -48.57
CA TYR A 583 -4.44 -3.13 -47.93
C TYR A 583 -5.63 -3.30 -48.90
N HIS A 584 -6.07 -4.54 -49.09
CA HIS A 584 -7.18 -4.90 -49.99
C HIS A 584 -8.42 -5.47 -49.29
N GLY A 585 -8.42 -5.56 -47.95
CA GLY A 585 -9.54 -6.08 -47.17
C GLY A 585 -10.71 -5.10 -47.01
N ARG A 586 -11.52 -5.28 -45.96
CA ARG A 586 -12.74 -4.49 -45.67
C ARG A 586 -12.44 -3.06 -45.21
N PHE A 587 -11.51 -2.88 -44.28
CA PHE A 587 -11.31 -1.65 -43.50
C PHE A 587 -10.47 -0.58 -44.23
N GLN A 588 -10.81 -0.32 -45.50
CA GLN A 588 -10.01 0.53 -46.40
C GLN A 588 -10.03 2.00 -45.99
N ARG A 589 -11.18 2.50 -45.51
CA ARG A 589 -11.36 3.89 -45.06
C ARG A 589 -11.56 4.03 -43.55
N TYR A 590 -12.17 3.04 -42.92
CA TYR A 590 -12.40 2.98 -41.49
C TYR A 590 -12.78 1.56 -41.04
N ILE A 591 -12.82 1.33 -39.73
CA ILE A 591 -13.61 0.26 -39.09
C ILE A 591 -14.63 0.92 -38.15
N SER A 592 -15.92 0.55 -38.27
CA SER A 592 -16.97 1.15 -37.45
C SER A 592 -17.07 0.52 -36.05
N GLY A 593 -17.72 1.21 -35.11
CA GLY A 593 -18.04 0.62 -33.80
C GLY A 593 -18.94 -0.62 -33.89
N GLU A 594 -19.79 -0.71 -34.93
CA GLU A 594 -20.57 -1.92 -35.21
C GLU A 594 -19.68 -3.06 -35.72
N ASP A 595 -18.81 -2.81 -36.70
CA ASP A 595 -17.83 -3.80 -37.17
C ASP A 595 -16.95 -4.29 -36.02
N LEU A 596 -16.37 -3.39 -35.21
CA LEU A 596 -15.52 -3.75 -34.07
C LEU A 596 -16.30 -4.59 -33.04
N GLY A 597 -17.57 -4.24 -32.78
CA GLY A 597 -18.47 -5.04 -31.94
C GLY A 597 -18.77 -6.44 -32.51
N LEU A 598 -18.87 -6.57 -33.84
CA LEU A 598 -19.01 -7.87 -34.52
C LEU A 598 -17.70 -8.68 -34.49
N VAL A 599 -16.53 -8.04 -34.55
CA VAL A 599 -15.22 -8.70 -34.42
C VAL A 599 -15.02 -9.18 -32.98
N LYS A 600 -15.24 -8.31 -31.98
CA LYS A 600 -15.21 -8.66 -30.54
C LYS A 600 -16.19 -9.79 -30.22
N GLY A 601 -17.38 -9.76 -30.80
CA GLY A 601 -18.39 -10.81 -30.71
C GLY A 601 -18.11 -12.08 -31.53
N LYS A 602 -16.97 -12.16 -32.23
CA LYS A 602 -16.55 -13.29 -33.10
C LYS A 602 -17.56 -13.63 -34.22
N LYS A 603 -18.37 -12.66 -34.62
CA LYS A 603 -19.35 -12.72 -35.73
C LYS A 603 -18.78 -12.22 -37.05
N LEU A 604 -17.79 -11.33 -36.99
CA LEU A 604 -16.98 -10.90 -38.13
C LEU A 604 -15.55 -11.47 -37.96
N PRO A 605 -15.16 -12.53 -38.69
CA PRO A 605 -13.78 -12.99 -38.70
C PRO A 605 -12.88 -11.95 -39.37
N VAL A 606 -11.66 -11.82 -38.86
CA VAL A 606 -10.60 -10.92 -39.36
C VAL A 606 -9.32 -11.72 -39.56
N SER A 607 -8.58 -11.42 -40.63
CA SER A 607 -7.23 -11.94 -40.84
C SER A 607 -6.19 -11.16 -40.02
N GLU A 608 -4.97 -11.67 -39.91
CA GLU A 608 -3.88 -10.93 -39.26
C GLU A 608 -3.60 -9.58 -39.96
N ARG A 609 -3.71 -9.52 -41.30
CA ARG A 609 -3.60 -8.27 -42.08
C ARG A 609 -4.77 -7.31 -41.80
N ASP A 610 -5.95 -7.81 -41.43
CA ASP A 610 -7.06 -6.97 -40.97
C ASP A 610 -6.81 -6.44 -39.55
N LYS A 611 -6.25 -7.23 -38.63
CA LYS A 611 -5.85 -6.76 -37.29
C LYS A 611 -4.79 -5.67 -37.39
N GLU A 612 -3.75 -5.90 -38.18
CA GLU A 612 -2.70 -4.92 -38.45
C GLU A 612 -3.28 -3.63 -39.05
N ARG A 613 -4.19 -3.74 -40.03
CA ARG A 613 -4.90 -2.58 -40.59
C ARG A 613 -5.68 -1.81 -39.53
N ILE A 614 -6.34 -2.49 -38.59
CA ILE A 614 -7.09 -1.88 -37.49
C ILE A 614 -6.13 -1.13 -36.54
N ILE A 615 -5.00 -1.74 -36.18
CA ILE A 615 -3.95 -1.10 -35.37
C ILE A 615 -3.34 0.11 -36.10
N ASN A 616 -3.06 0.00 -37.40
CA ASN A 616 -2.51 1.09 -38.20
C ASN A 616 -3.51 2.25 -38.39
N LEU A 617 -4.83 1.98 -38.37
CA LEU A 617 -5.86 3.01 -38.28
C LEU A 617 -5.82 3.72 -36.91
N TYR A 618 -5.76 2.99 -35.80
CA TYR A 618 -5.61 3.60 -34.47
C TYR A 618 -4.34 4.48 -34.38
N LYS A 619 -3.19 3.99 -34.85
CA LYS A 619 -1.92 4.75 -34.90
C LYS A 619 -2.01 6.06 -35.70
N ASN A 620 -2.70 6.05 -36.85
CA ASN A 620 -2.78 7.26 -37.69
C ASN A 620 -3.72 8.34 -37.13
N GLU A 621 -4.68 7.97 -36.29
CA GLU A 621 -5.53 8.92 -35.56
C GLU A 621 -4.79 9.57 -34.38
N ILE A 622 -3.87 8.85 -33.71
CA ILE A 622 -3.01 9.47 -32.68
C ILE A 622 -2.14 10.57 -33.28
N THR A 623 -1.51 10.34 -34.44
CA THR A 623 -0.75 11.39 -35.16
C THR A 623 -1.65 12.55 -35.59
N TYR A 624 -2.89 12.28 -36.00
CA TYR A 624 -3.84 13.34 -36.32
C TYR A 624 -4.18 14.19 -35.08
N ASN A 625 -4.44 13.57 -33.93
CA ASN A 625 -4.70 14.24 -32.66
C ASN A 625 -3.49 15.09 -32.20
N ASP A 626 -2.28 14.52 -32.25
CA ASP A 626 -1.04 15.24 -31.92
C ASP A 626 -0.84 16.50 -32.77
N ASN A 627 -1.12 16.44 -34.08
CA ASN A 627 -1.04 17.60 -34.96
C ASN A 627 -2.14 18.65 -34.65
N ALA A 628 -3.32 18.22 -34.21
CA ALA A 628 -4.36 19.13 -33.75
C ALA A 628 -4.01 19.82 -32.42
N PHE A 629 -3.38 19.09 -31.49
CA PHE A 629 -2.79 19.67 -30.27
C PHE A 629 -1.65 20.64 -30.62
N GLY A 630 -0.80 20.29 -31.59
CA GLY A 630 0.26 21.18 -32.11
C GLY A 630 -0.29 22.49 -32.68
N HIS A 631 -1.38 22.44 -33.44
CA HIS A 631 -2.10 23.63 -33.93
C HIS A 631 -2.66 24.48 -32.78
N LEU A 632 -3.37 23.85 -31.82
CA LEU A 632 -3.87 24.53 -30.62
C LEU A 632 -2.75 25.24 -29.87
N ARG A 633 -1.64 24.53 -29.60
CA ARG A 633 -0.45 25.07 -28.94
C ARG A 633 0.15 26.25 -29.70
N ALA A 634 0.39 26.12 -31.01
CA ALA A 634 1.02 27.17 -31.82
C ALA A 634 0.20 28.47 -31.82
N GLU A 635 -1.13 28.37 -31.77
CA GLU A 635 -2.02 29.52 -31.66
C GLU A 635 -2.04 30.12 -30.23
N LEU A 636 -1.92 29.31 -29.17
CA LEU A 636 -1.72 29.81 -27.80
C LEU A 636 -0.35 30.50 -27.60
N GLU A 637 0.71 29.98 -28.26
CA GLU A 637 2.01 30.64 -28.38
C GLU A 637 1.90 31.96 -29.16
N ARG A 638 1.17 31.99 -30.29
CA ARG A 638 0.91 33.21 -31.09
C ARG A 638 0.10 34.27 -30.33
N LEU A 639 -0.85 33.86 -29.49
CA LEU A 639 -1.62 34.75 -28.61
C LEU A 639 -0.81 35.23 -27.39
N GLY A 640 0.38 34.68 -27.16
CA GLY A 640 1.29 35.08 -26.08
C GLY A 640 0.88 34.61 -24.69
N ILE A 641 -0.01 33.61 -24.59
CA ILE A 641 -0.56 33.13 -23.31
C ILE A 641 -0.05 31.75 -22.88
N TRP A 642 0.81 31.10 -23.68
CA TRP A 642 1.31 29.74 -23.42
C TRP A 642 1.98 29.57 -22.05
N GLU A 643 2.88 30.48 -21.65
CA GLU A 643 3.58 30.39 -20.36
C GLU A 643 2.64 30.64 -19.15
N ASP A 644 1.58 31.43 -19.34
CA ASP A 644 0.52 31.69 -18.36
C ASP A 644 -0.53 30.55 -18.27
N THR A 645 -0.42 29.54 -19.14
CA THR A 645 -1.39 28.43 -19.27
C THR A 645 -0.86 27.16 -18.63
N LEU A 646 -1.61 26.63 -17.65
CA LEU A 646 -1.49 25.24 -17.22
C LEU A 646 -2.18 24.34 -18.25
N VAL A 647 -1.42 23.47 -18.90
CA VAL A 647 -1.94 22.44 -19.81
C VAL A 647 -1.84 21.09 -19.13
N VAL A 648 -2.96 20.37 -19.05
CA VAL A 648 -3.03 18.97 -18.62
C VAL A 648 -3.45 18.11 -19.80
N VAL A 649 -2.60 17.16 -20.22
CA VAL A 649 -2.95 16.13 -21.20
C VAL A 649 -3.11 14.79 -20.49
N THR A 650 -4.21 14.09 -20.77
CA THR A 650 -4.45 12.71 -20.35
C THR A 650 -5.37 11.99 -21.33
N SER A 651 -5.56 10.69 -21.15
CA SER A 651 -6.64 9.92 -21.78
C SER A 651 -7.70 9.50 -20.75
N ASP A 652 -8.88 9.09 -21.23
CA ASP A 652 -9.94 8.52 -20.39
C ASP A 652 -9.86 6.98 -20.28
N HIS A 653 -9.25 6.27 -21.22
CA HIS A 653 -8.81 4.86 -21.08
C HIS A 653 -7.91 4.45 -22.25
N GLY A 654 -7.55 3.16 -22.32
CA GLY A 654 -6.93 2.55 -23.49
C GLY A 654 -7.90 1.69 -24.32
N GLU A 655 -7.35 0.81 -25.15
CA GLU A 655 -8.04 -0.09 -26.08
C GLU A 655 -7.23 -1.41 -26.29
N GLU A 656 -7.87 -2.58 -26.17
CA GLU A 656 -7.22 -3.88 -26.45
C GLU A 656 -7.18 -4.17 -27.97
N PHE A 657 -6.05 -4.69 -28.45
CA PHE A 657 -5.80 -5.16 -29.82
C PHE A 657 -5.26 -6.60 -29.82
N TRP A 658 -6.04 -7.52 -29.23
CA TRP A 658 -5.82 -8.97 -29.14
C TRP A 658 -4.70 -9.45 -28.21
N GLU A 659 -4.07 -8.59 -27.42
CA GLU A 659 -3.04 -8.98 -26.43
C GLU A 659 -3.55 -10.07 -25.46
N HIS A 660 -4.79 -9.95 -24.97
CA HIS A 660 -5.46 -10.95 -24.11
C HIS A 660 -6.62 -11.67 -24.82
N GLY A 661 -6.62 -11.67 -26.15
CA GLY A 661 -7.51 -12.46 -27.01
C GLY A 661 -8.87 -11.83 -27.34
N SER A 662 -9.05 -10.53 -27.07
CA SER A 662 -10.25 -9.73 -27.35
C SER A 662 -9.92 -8.51 -28.23
N VAL A 663 -10.83 -7.54 -28.34
CA VAL A 663 -10.55 -6.24 -29.00
C VAL A 663 -11.46 -5.16 -28.44
N GLY A 664 -11.01 -3.91 -28.42
CA GLY A 664 -11.76 -2.77 -27.91
C GLY A 664 -11.79 -2.69 -26.39
N HIS A 665 -12.32 -1.62 -25.83
CA HIS A 665 -12.30 -1.32 -24.38
C HIS A 665 -13.35 -2.07 -23.52
N GLY A 666 -13.41 -1.76 -22.21
CA GLY A 666 -14.56 -2.00 -21.33
C GLY A 666 -14.65 -3.32 -20.56
N HIS A 667 -13.58 -4.11 -20.43
CA HIS A 667 -13.75 -5.53 -20.03
C HIS A 667 -12.58 -6.24 -19.31
N ASN A 668 -11.39 -5.65 -19.25
CA ASN A 668 -10.26 -6.14 -18.43
C ASN A 668 -9.72 -4.97 -17.55
N VAL A 669 -8.51 -5.09 -16.97
CA VAL A 669 -7.73 -3.99 -16.33
C VAL A 669 -6.20 -4.10 -16.60
N HIS A 670 -5.80 -4.69 -17.73
CA HIS A 670 -4.41 -4.79 -18.17
C HIS A 670 -3.94 -3.44 -18.78
N GLN A 671 -2.64 -3.21 -19.02
CA GLN A 671 -2.13 -1.86 -19.33
C GLN A 671 -2.78 -1.22 -20.54
N GLU A 672 -3.01 -2.00 -21.59
CA GLU A 672 -3.65 -1.53 -22.81
C GLU A 672 -5.04 -0.97 -22.58
N MET A 673 -5.62 -1.20 -21.40
CA MET A 673 -6.95 -0.78 -20.99
C MET A 673 -6.93 0.40 -19.98
N VAL A 674 -5.89 0.52 -19.14
CA VAL A 674 -5.85 1.46 -17.99
C VAL A 674 -4.69 2.44 -17.98
N HIS A 675 -3.58 2.15 -18.67
CA HIS A 675 -2.38 2.98 -18.64
C HIS A 675 -2.50 4.11 -19.66
N VAL A 676 -2.76 5.32 -19.16
CA VAL A 676 -2.94 6.54 -19.94
C VAL A 676 -1.70 7.43 -19.83
N PRO A 677 -1.41 8.30 -20.81
CA PRO A 677 -0.48 9.39 -20.59
C PRO A 677 -1.04 10.33 -19.50
N LEU A 678 -0.15 10.95 -18.72
CA LEU A 678 -0.49 12.07 -17.85
C LEU A 678 0.67 13.08 -17.90
N ILE A 679 0.39 14.27 -18.42
CA ILE A 679 1.38 15.33 -18.64
C ILE A 679 0.83 16.65 -18.08
N PHE A 680 1.63 17.34 -17.27
CA PHE A 680 1.37 18.70 -16.79
C PHE A 680 2.45 19.63 -17.34
N HIS A 681 2.05 20.65 -18.10
CA HIS A 681 2.94 21.73 -18.54
C HIS A 681 2.44 23.07 -17.98
N TYR A 682 3.33 23.77 -17.26
CA TYR A 682 3.13 25.16 -16.84
C TYR A 682 4.49 25.78 -16.54
N ALA A 683 4.68 27.07 -16.81
CA ALA A 683 5.99 27.74 -16.71
C ALA A 683 6.62 27.74 -15.29
N LYS A 684 5.81 27.46 -14.26
CA LYS A 684 6.24 27.39 -12.84
C LYS A 684 6.49 25.97 -12.33
N LEU A 685 6.26 24.95 -13.18
CA LEU A 685 6.53 23.54 -12.86
C LEU A 685 7.93 23.11 -13.36
N PRO A 686 8.50 22.01 -12.83
CA PRO A 686 9.74 21.44 -13.37
C PRO A 686 9.61 21.07 -14.86
N ARG A 687 10.65 21.38 -15.65
CA ARG A 687 10.69 21.08 -17.09
C ARG A 687 11.44 19.77 -17.35
N GLY A 688 10.94 18.94 -18.27
CA GLY A 688 11.54 17.65 -18.64
C GLY A 688 11.56 16.63 -17.49
N ARG A 689 10.66 16.75 -16.51
CA ARG A 689 10.62 15.89 -15.33
C ARG A 689 9.80 14.64 -15.60
N VAL A 690 10.46 13.48 -15.58
CA VAL A 690 9.78 12.19 -15.46
C VAL A 690 9.51 11.88 -13.98
N VAL A 691 8.28 11.52 -13.64
CA VAL A 691 7.87 11.01 -12.33
C VAL A 691 7.62 9.50 -12.45
N LYS A 692 8.34 8.70 -11.64
CA LYS A 692 8.21 7.23 -11.59
C LYS A 692 7.17 6.72 -10.58
N ALA A 693 6.78 7.56 -9.62
CA ALA A 693 5.73 7.24 -8.67
C ALA A 693 4.38 7.15 -9.41
N GLY A 694 3.59 6.11 -9.12
CA GLY A 694 2.29 5.89 -9.75
C GLY A 694 1.28 6.98 -9.39
N ALA A 695 0.55 7.46 -10.40
CA ALA A 695 -0.52 8.45 -10.26
C ALA A 695 -1.88 7.91 -10.76
N ASP A 696 -2.95 8.48 -10.26
CA ASP A 696 -4.33 8.22 -10.69
C ASP A 696 -4.96 9.49 -11.29
N VAL A 697 -5.88 9.39 -12.25
CA VAL A 697 -6.57 10.60 -12.76
C VAL A 697 -7.46 11.28 -11.71
N VAL A 698 -7.76 10.63 -10.57
CA VAL A 698 -8.37 11.30 -9.41
C VAL A 698 -7.46 12.31 -8.72
N ASP A 699 -6.13 12.18 -8.86
CA ASP A 699 -5.14 13.09 -8.28
C ASP A 699 -5.06 14.42 -9.04
N VAL A 700 -5.57 14.48 -10.27
CA VAL A 700 -5.57 15.69 -11.12
C VAL A 700 -6.37 16.82 -10.47
N LEU A 701 -7.54 16.53 -9.88
CA LEU A 701 -8.38 17.58 -9.28
C LEU A 701 -7.68 18.24 -8.07
N PRO A 702 -7.22 17.50 -7.02
CA PRO A 702 -6.46 18.08 -5.91
C PRO A 702 -5.21 18.86 -6.36
N THR A 703 -4.43 18.32 -7.30
CA THR A 703 -3.23 18.97 -7.86
C THR A 703 -3.56 20.31 -8.52
N VAL A 704 -4.62 20.35 -9.32
CA VAL A 704 -5.06 21.58 -10.01
C VAL A 704 -5.66 22.59 -9.02
N THR A 705 -6.43 22.15 -8.01
CA THR A 705 -6.92 23.07 -6.97
C THR A 705 -5.79 23.66 -6.11
N ALA A 706 -4.74 22.88 -5.83
CA ALA A 706 -3.55 23.38 -5.14
C ALA A 706 -2.79 24.43 -5.98
N LEU A 707 -2.66 24.22 -7.30
CA LEU A 707 -2.11 25.23 -8.22
C LEU A 707 -2.95 26.51 -8.30
N LEU A 708 -4.25 26.47 -8.01
CA LEU A 708 -5.11 27.66 -7.92
C LEU A 708 -4.99 28.38 -6.55
N GLY A 709 -4.20 27.86 -5.60
CA GLY A 709 -4.13 28.38 -4.23
C GLY A 709 -5.37 28.07 -3.38
N LEU A 710 -6.17 27.06 -3.76
CA LEU A 710 -7.32 26.61 -2.99
C LEU A 710 -6.91 25.55 -1.95
N GLU A 711 -7.60 25.52 -0.81
CA GLU A 711 -7.43 24.46 0.19
C GLU A 711 -7.78 23.07 -0.40
N HIS A 712 -7.10 22.02 0.07
CA HIS A 712 -7.37 20.64 -0.36
C HIS A 712 -8.84 20.27 -0.05
N PRO A 713 -9.67 19.86 -1.03
CA PRO A 713 -11.08 19.60 -0.76
C PRO A 713 -11.29 18.27 -0.02
N GLU A 714 -11.74 18.33 1.24
CA GLU A 714 -11.87 17.16 2.14
C GLU A 714 -12.78 16.01 1.65
N ASP A 715 -13.58 16.21 0.59
CA ASP A 715 -14.50 15.18 0.08
C ASP A 715 -13.82 14.18 -0.87
N LYS A 716 -12.59 14.49 -1.32
CA LYS A 716 -11.82 13.81 -2.38
C LYS A 716 -11.11 12.55 -1.91
N GLN A 717 -10.53 11.83 -2.87
CA GLN A 717 -9.76 10.59 -2.63
C GLN A 717 -8.37 10.60 -3.30
N GLY A 718 -8.17 11.43 -4.32
CA GLY A 718 -6.85 11.68 -4.90
C GLY A 718 -5.98 12.57 -4.02
N MET A 719 -4.67 12.60 -4.30
CA MET A 719 -3.68 13.44 -3.60
C MET A 719 -3.18 14.59 -4.48
N ASN A 720 -2.62 15.62 -3.86
CA ASN A 720 -1.86 16.67 -4.53
C ASN A 720 -0.51 16.11 -5.03
N LEU A 721 -0.30 16.10 -6.35
CA LEU A 721 0.93 15.59 -6.97
C LEU A 721 2.09 16.58 -6.94
N LEU A 722 1.90 17.85 -6.55
CA LEU A 722 2.98 18.86 -6.59
C LEU A 722 4.25 18.42 -5.85
N PRO A 723 4.21 17.91 -4.60
CA PRO A 723 5.41 17.42 -3.91
C PRO A 723 6.12 16.33 -4.73
N THR A 724 5.37 15.43 -5.36
CA THR A 724 5.89 14.35 -6.22
C THR A 724 6.53 14.91 -7.50
N MET A 725 5.96 15.94 -8.13
CA MET A 725 6.54 16.61 -9.30
C MET A 725 7.89 17.29 -8.98
N PHE A 726 8.00 17.90 -7.79
CA PHE A 726 9.26 18.49 -7.32
C PHE A 726 10.25 17.45 -6.74
N GLY A 727 9.80 16.23 -6.46
CA GLY A 727 10.64 15.08 -6.04
C GLY A 727 10.65 14.81 -4.54
N GLN A 728 9.74 15.40 -3.76
CA GLN A 728 9.69 15.32 -2.29
C GLN A 728 9.11 14.00 -1.73
N HIS A 729 8.95 12.96 -2.56
CA HIS A 729 8.21 11.74 -2.22
C HIS A 729 9.07 10.59 -1.63
N GLY A 730 10.29 10.88 -1.17
CA GLY A 730 11.18 9.90 -0.52
C GLY A 730 11.69 8.75 -1.39
N GLY A 731 11.37 8.73 -2.70
CA GLY A 731 11.73 7.65 -3.63
C GLY A 731 10.88 6.37 -3.53
N TYR A 732 10.07 6.21 -2.48
CA TYR A 732 9.27 5.00 -2.26
C TYR A 732 8.18 4.83 -3.34
N PRO A 733 7.87 3.61 -3.82
CA PRO A 733 6.90 3.42 -4.89
C PRO A 733 5.44 3.69 -4.48
N SER A 734 4.91 4.83 -4.92
CA SER A 734 3.46 5.07 -4.93
C SER A 734 2.77 4.20 -6.00
N PRO A 735 1.56 3.66 -5.74
CA PRO A 735 0.83 2.83 -6.68
C PRO A 735 -0.12 3.65 -7.56
N ALA A 736 -0.31 3.18 -8.79
CA ALA A 736 -1.45 3.54 -9.63
C ALA A 736 -2.53 2.44 -9.54
N VAL A 737 -3.82 2.81 -9.47
CA VAL A 737 -4.93 1.91 -9.13
C VAL A 737 -6.15 2.08 -10.05
N ALA A 738 -6.50 1.00 -10.75
CA ALA A 738 -7.63 0.92 -11.67
C ALA A 738 -8.65 -0.16 -11.26
N THR A 739 -9.90 -0.01 -11.70
CA THR A 739 -10.94 -1.04 -11.53
C THR A 739 -11.87 -1.10 -12.73
N GLN A 740 -12.45 -2.28 -13.02
CA GLN A 740 -13.61 -2.37 -13.89
C GLN A 740 -14.82 -2.87 -13.09
N TYR A 741 -15.81 -1.97 -12.95
CA TYR A 741 -17.07 -2.14 -12.20
C TYR A 741 -16.94 -2.86 -10.83
N GLN A 742 -15.83 -2.66 -10.10
CA GLN A 742 -15.51 -3.34 -8.83
C GLN A 742 -15.40 -4.89 -8.92
N LEU A 743 -15.40 -5.45 -10.13
CA LEU A 743 -15.27 -6.89 -10.41
C LEU A 743 -13.81 -7.30 -10.68
N HIS A 744 -13.06 -6.37 -11.30
CA HIS A 744 -11.63 -6.47 -11.59
C HIS A 744 -10.92 -5.29 -10.91
N TYR A 745 -9.68 -5.49 -10.43
CA TYR A 745 -8.80 -4.45 -9.90
C TYR A 745 -7.40 -4.66 -10.49
N GLY A 746 -6.77 -3.57 -10.91
CA GLY A 746 -5.38 -3.54 -11.34
C GLY A 746 -4.63 -2.54 -10.45
N MET A 747 -3.50 -2.93 -9.88
CA MET A 747 -2.64 -2.04 -9.10
C MET A 747 -1.20 -2.27 -9.53
N GLN A 748 -0.46 -1.22 -9.83
CA GLN A 748 0.99 -1.29 -10.09
C GLN A 748 1.74 -0.36 -9.14
N ALA A 749 2.85 -0.85 -8.57
CA ALA A 749 3.86 -0.06 -7.87
C ALA A 749 5.25 -0.53 -8.29
N ALA A 750 6.14 0.41 -8.65
CA ALA A 750 7.38 0.10 -9.38
C ALA A 750 7.11 -0.79 -10.61
N GLN A 751 7.88 -1.85 -10.84
CA GLN A 751 7.65 -2.82 -11.92
C GLN A 751 6.51 -3.82 -11.60
N TRP A 752 6.06 -3.93 -10.35
CA TRP A 752 5.13 -4.98 -9.95
C TRP A 752 3.68 -4.57 -10.18
N LYS A 753 2.97 -5.34 -11.02
CA LYS A 753 1.52 -5.17 -11.23
C LYS A 753 0.75 -6.42 -10.78
N ILE A 754 -0.24 -6.22 -9.90
CA ILE A 754 -1.21 -7.25 -9.53
C ILE A 754 -2.54 -7.02 -10.27
N TYR A 755 -3.05 -8.10 -10.84
CA TYR A 755 -4.40 -8.18 -11.42
C TYR A 755 -5.26 -9.04 -10.49
N LEU A 756 -6.34 -8.50 -9.95
CA LEU A 756 -7.26 -9.23 -9.06
C LEU A 756 -8.65 -9.33 -9.70
N ARG A 757 -9.15 -10.56 -9.86
CA ARG A 757 -10.48 -10.84 -10.39
C ARG A 757 -11.16 -11.95 -9.59
N ALA A 758 -12.34 -11.63 -9.05
CA ALA A 758 -13.24 -12.59 -8.42
C ALA A 758 -12.68 -13.45 -7.26
N GLY A 759 -11.50 -13.11 -6.70
CA GLY A 759 -10.83 -13.87 -5.63
C GLY A 759 -9.62 -14.68 -6.08
N GLN A 760 -9.29 -14.60 -7.37
CA GLN A 760 -8.01 -15.06 -7.93
C GLN A 760 -7.20 -13.84 -8.35
N PHE A 761 -5.88 -13.91 -8.27
CA PHE A 761 -4.99 -12.86 -8.75
C PHE A 761 -3.92 -13.41 -9.70
N LYS A 762 -3.18 -12.50 -10.33
CA LYS A 762 -1.94 -12.72 -11.07
C LYS A 762 -0.93 -11.63 -10.72
N LEU A 763 0.36 -11.93 -10.77
CA LEU A 763 1.44 -10.94 -10.65
C LEU A 763 2.20 -10.84 -11.98
N TYR A 764 2.59 -9.63 -12.35
CA TYR A 764 3.36 -9.32 -13.55
C TYR A 764 4.57 -8.44 -13.20
N ASP A 765 5.75 -8.80 -13.70
CA ASP A 765 6.90 -7.89 -13.77
C ASP A 765 6.82 -7.07 -15.07
N ARG A 766 6.48 -5.80 -14.94
CA ARG A 766 6.35 -4.83 -16.05
C ARG A 766 7.67 -4.42 -16.69
N SER A 767 8.81 -4.71 -16.08
CA SER A 767 10.13 -4.44 -16.68
C SER A 767 10.52 -5.47 -17.74
N GLN A 768 10.00 -6.69 -17.62
CA GLN A 768 10.24 -7.80 -18.56
C GLN A 768 9.00 -8.11 -19.42
N ASP A 769 7.79 -7.98 -18.87
CA ASP A 769 6.54 -8.26 -19.56
C ASP A 769 5.70 -6.99 -19.78
N VAL A 770 5.99 -6.34 -20.92
CA VAL A 770 5.29 -5.13 -21.36
C VAL A 770 3.83 -5.40 -21.79
N LEU A 771 3.36 -6.65 -21.85
CA LEU A 771 2.00 -7.02 -22.30
C LEU A 771 1.17 -7.84 -21.29
N GLU A 772 1.66 -8.11 -20.07
CA GLU A 772 0.94 -8.88 -19.03
C GLU A 772 0.49 -10.28 -19.49
N LEU A 773 1.40 -11.03 -20.14
CA LEU A 773 1.13 -12.37 -20.68
C LEU A 773 1.56 -13.48 -19.71
N ASN A 774 2.60 -13.25 -18.91
CA ASN A 774 3.27 -14.22 -18.05
C ASN A 774 2.96 -13.94 -16.58
N ASP A 775 2.31 -14.87 -15.90
CA ASP A 775 2.03 -14.76 -14.46
C ASP A 775 3.24 -15.25 -13.66
N VAL A 776 3.85 -14.37 -12.88
CA VAL A 776 5.11 -14.62 -12.16
C VAL A 776 4.93 -14.70 -10.64
N ALA A 777 3.68 -14.79 -10.15
CA ALA A 777 3.34 -14.79 -8.73
C ALA A 777 3.99 -15.92 -7.91
N GLU A 778 4.30 -17.05 -8.53
CA GLU A 778 5.00 -18.18 -7.88
C GLU A 778 6.52 -17.98 -7.81
N ALA A 779 7.08 -17.21 -8.75
CA ALA A 779 8.53 -16.94 -8.83
C ALA A 779 8.98 -15.78 -7.92
N HIS A 780 8.06 -14.87 -7.58
CA HIS A 780 8.31 -13.68 -6.78
C HIS A 780 7.34 -13.60 -5.59
N PRO A 781 7.51 -14.44 -4.55
CA PRO A 781 6.53 -14.56 -3.47
C PRO A 781 6.55 -13.38 -2.49
N LEU A 782 7.66 -12.64 -2.34
CA LEU A 782 7.70 -11.41 -1.54
C LEU A 782 6.99 -10.27 -2.29
N ALA A 783 7.25 -10.12 -3.59
CA ALA A 783 6.56 -9.14 -4.43
C ALA A 783 5.05 -9.43 -4.53
N SER A 784 4.70 -10.70 -4.70
CA SER A 784 3.33 -11.20 -4.68
C SER A 784 2.61 -10.81 -3.38
N ARG A 785 3.23 -11.09 -2.22
CA ARG A 785 2.68 -10.75 -0.91
C ARG A 785 2.49 -9.24 -0.73
N TRP A 786 3.51 -8.43 -1.04
CA TRP A 786 3.47 -6.96 -0.90
C TRP A 786 2.35 -6.32 -1.73
N MET A 787 2.15 -6.77 -2.98
CA MET A 787 1.06 -6.31 -3.82
C MET A 787 -0.31 -6.84 -3.37
N GLN A 788 -0.37 -8.06 -2.83
CA GLN A 788 -1.58 -8.66 -2.27
C GLN A 788 -2.08 -7.95 -1.00
N ASP A 789 -1.18 -7.57 -0.08
CA ASP A 789 -1.53 -6.75 1.09
C ASP A 789 -2.02 -5.36 0.66
N SER A 790 -1.29 -4.71 -0.25
CA SER A 790 -1.61 -3.37 -0.77
C SER A 790 -2.99 -3.32 -1.45
N VAL A 791 -3.27 -4.24 -2.39
CA VAL A 791 -4.58 -4.29 -3.05
C VAL A 791 -5.69 -4.75 -2.10
N GLY A 792 -5.36 -5.60 -1.12
CA GLY A 792 -6.28 -6.04 -0.06
C GLY A 792 -6.78 -4.86 0.79
N TRP A 793 -5.86 -4.07 1.34
CA TRP A 793 -6.16 -2.88 2.14
C TRP A 793 -6.93 -1.82 1.35
N PHE A 794 -6.46 -1.47 0.14
CA PHE A 794 -7.20 -0.55 -0.73
C PHE A 794 -8.62 -1.03 -0.96
N ARG A 795 -8.77 -2.30 -1.36
CA ARG A 795 -10.08 -2.86 -1.71
C ARG A 795 -11.00 -2.97 -0.49
N ALA A 796 -10.49 -3.19 0.72
CA ALA A 796 -11.27 -3.14 1.95
C ALA A 796 -11.86 -1.74 2.19
N HIS A 797 -11.04 -0.68 2.10
CA HIS A 797 -11.43 0.66 2.55
C HIS A 797 -11.67 1.69 1.43
N ARG A 798 -11.66 1.30 0.16
CA ARG A 798 -11.94 2.14 -1.04
C ARG A 798 -13.15 3.08 -0.93
N SER A 799 -14.16 2.75 -0.10
CA SER A 799 -15.35 3.58 0.20
C SER A 799 -15.02 4.85 0.98
N ARG A 800 -13.94 4.81 1.76
CA ARG A 800 -13.48 5.90 2.63
C ARG A 800 -12.05 6.38 2.34
N TRP A 801 -11.25 5.61 1.57
CA TRP A 801 -9.83 5.90 1.24
C TRP A 801 -9.58 7.35 0.80
N ASP A 802 -8.54 7.95 1.36
CA ASP A 802 -8.09 9.32 1.13
C ASP A 802 -6.56 9.30 0.98
N LYS A 803 -6.04 9.60 -0.21
CA LYS A 803 -4.60 9.52 -0.50
C LYS A 803 -3.79 10.66 0.13
N GLU A 804 -4.41 11.80 0.42
CA GLU A 804 -3.76 12.93 1.09
C GLU A 804 -3.62 12.65 2.59
N ARG A 805 -4.69 12.15 3.22
CA ARG A 805 -4.75 11.97 4.68
C ARG A 805 -4.19 10.65 5.18
N TRP A 806 -4.36 9.55 4.44
CA TRP A 806 -3.94 8.22 4.88
C TRP A 806 -2.81 7.62 4.04
N GLY A 807 -2.26 8.40 3.11
CA GLY A 807 -1.23 7.95 2.19
C GLY A 807 -1.76 6.93 1.18
N VAL A 808 -0.85 6.11 0.67
CA VAL A 808 -1.13 5.17 -0.42
C VAL A 808 -1.12 3.72 0.07
N PRO A 809 -1.78 2.78 -0.62
CA PRO A 809 -1.87 1.39 -0.14
C PRO A 809 -0.55 0.65 0.10
N THR A 810 0.57 1.12 -0.48
CA THR A 810 1.93 0.60 -0.27
C THR A 810 2.72 1.33 0.83
N ASN A 811 2.25 2.50 1.30
CA ASN A 811 2.89 3.38 2.28
C ASN A 811 1.82 4.28 2.95
N VAL A 812 1.37 3.88 4.14
CA VAL A 812 0.25 4.51 4.85
C VAL A 812 0.71 5.60 5.83
N ALA A 813 -0.08 6.68 5.90
CA ALA A 813 0.21 7.85 6.74
C ALA A 813 -0.41 7.73 8.17
N PRO A 814 0.04 8.55 9.13
CA PRO A 814 -0.56 8.64 10.47
C PRO A 814 -2.08 8.88 10.43
N GLY A 815 -2.81 8.21 11.32
CA GLY A 815 -4.28 8.22 11.37
C GLY A 815 -4.95 7.10 10.58
N PHE A 816 -4.24 6.39 9.68
CA PHE A 816 -4.80 5.25 8.94
C PHE A 816 -5.34 4.17 9.88
N TRP A 817 -4.55 3.73 10.88
CA TRP A 817 -5.00 2.67 11.78
C TRP A 817 -6.23 3.07 12.61
N GLU A 818 -6.21 4.29 13.15
CA GLU A 818 -7.32 4.83 13.94
C GLU A 818 -8.63 4.83 13.15
N LYS A 819 -8.55 5.01 11.82
CA LYS A 819 -9.72 4.94 10.95
C LYS A 819 -10.07 3.52 10.50
N VAL A 820 -9.12 2.60 10.30
CA VAL A 820 -9.46 1.22 9.89
C VAL A 820 -9.90 0.31 11.04
N SER A 821 -9.42 0.56 12.27
CA SER A 821 -9.88 -0.10 13.50
C SER A 821 -11.25 0.39 14.00
N GLN A 822 -11.73 1.54 13.51
CA GLN A 822 -13.15 1.91 13.61
C GLN A 822 -13.98 0.98 12.72
N VAL A 823 -14.55 -0.04 13.38
CA VAL A 823 -15.59 -0.93 12.85
C VAL A 823 -16.82 -0.08 12.49
N ASP A 824 -17.31 -0.24 11.26
CA ASP A 824 -18.59 0.29 10.74
C ASP A 824 -19.64 -0.83 10.71
#